data_AF-A0A1D9PXY2-F1
#
_entry.id   AF-A0A1D9PXY2-F1
#
_cell.length_a   1.000
_cell.length_b   1.000
_cell.length_c   1.000
_cell.angle_alpha   90.00
_cell.angle_beta   90.00
_cell.angle_gamma   90.00
#
_symmetry.space_group_name_H-M   'P 1'
#
loop_
_entity.id
_entity.type
_entity.pdbx_description
1 polymer ?
#
loop_
_entity_poly.entity_id
_entity_poly.type
_entity_poly.pdbx_seq_one_letter_code
_entity_poly.pdbx_strand_id
1 'polypeptide(L)'
;MTNPSVLDLTLATDSVSPYITDWQVLPDLGSDHLSILFEVKGTLSRTTNIAQPARFNTKLADWEKFANTLKSKISISTTLNSSEYLNIATSESNSLDSLLDKSQYIQVLDEAAKEFTRIITYSAETSIPRIKSTKRAKPWWSPELKALRKRLSNAFENAKIYLEDDMFKKIYQSARNHYFQAIKTAKKNHWNEFLEKEDTQSIFKAMSYTKDIQTERIPNIRSNPSKLENSFEGKCSAFRSTLFPPPPFTPPPNWESYKQSKKWEWPDLTESELLNACSAKIKGKTPGPDGITQDIIIQAYKAIPKAFFTLFSHLINLGYHPSCWKQATGAILKKPSKPDYSAPKAYRVIALLNCLGKMSERILAQRLSYLAETTQLLHYSQMGGRQKKSAIDTAILLTTEIERNSRSKKKTSTLFLDVKGAFDHVSMNKLLDICKNLNLPTSLIAWISSFLKERLLKLSFDGQIETFKPINTGIPQGSPISPILFLIYIRDLFSANSIKYLSYIDDIALTTFSTSWKKNIFSLERATKQIYALGKENAIQFDLAKTELIHFSTSKDTKTASIKLPNEEIIQPSTLVRWLGIWFDPGLSFKQHVTIRATQAKTSFYRMARLANSEKGLSPKAMRQLYMACVTSIADYGSILWWKGQNQFKKILQSLQNLALRKILGVFKTSPIKPMEIEVALCPPEVRLNTGIKQYAFRLLKISPSHPVNLVATKLATEKENQDVVATPQRKQLKPTQLEKIKNSIQKDFDPLTLEGIHHFYFPPWKKEVPYKVNISKLGKEEAAMIHNLAFKYRCKNTITIYTDASSTLEGIGIGIGIAVILPNGRISHQETINIGVNQLVYNGELLGVTKAIEYANSIAQPGNKFKIYSDNQAGLFRLKTPSDLPGQSCQIKAIKAAEAIQNKGAEISLNWVPGHTSVQGNELADSLAKEATKIPSSSHETSYASIGMDIKRMKSENWIAILNTNNFHQPSSTYSRNYPWKISSKIRVPGNIKRSTICALFQLKIGHGYFKSYLKRFGISSNDNCRCGGKESPDHLLLSCPLYKMARKTLNKDNPTVRPTMKYLLHTKAGIIKTLEFIEATRIATRSWHLNRMHEEEEEEGGEEGGGPEDCD
;
A
#
# COMPACT_ATOMS: atom_id res chain seq x y z
N MET A 1 -53.43 -32.29 -17.51
CA MET A 1 -53.19 -31.54 -16.26
C MET A 1 -52.66 -30.16 -16.61
N THR A 2 -53.42 -29.13 -16.24
CA THR A 2 -53.12 -27.70 -16.39
C THR A 2 -51.88 -27.34 -15.58
N ASN A 3 -50.80 -26.91 -16.25
CA ASN A 3 -49.58 -26.48 -15.57
C ASN A 3 -49.84 -25.15 -14.82
N PRO A 4 -49.42 -25.02 -13.56
CA PRO A 4 -49.75 -23.89 -12.71
C PRO A 4 -49.04 -22.62 -13.19
N SER A 5 -49.83 -21.56 -13.31
CA SER A 5 -49.48 -20.13 -13.43
C SER A 5 -48.00 -19.75 -13.25
N VAL A 6 -47.27 -19.64 -14.37
CA VAL A 6 -46.03 -18.86 -14.45
C VAL A 6 -46.41 -17.38 -14.61
N LEU A 7 -46.19 -16.57 -13.57
CA LEU A 7 -46.41 -15.13 -13.59
C LEU A 7 -45.22 -14.42 -14.24
N ASP A 8 -45.36 -14.06 -15.52
CA ASP A 8 -44.38 -13.23 -16.22
C ASP A 8 -44.64 -11.74 -15.93
N LEU A 9 -43.78 -11.15 -15.08
CA LEU A 9 -43.91 -9.77 -14.60
C LEU A 9 -42.93 -8.83 -15.30
N THR A 10 -43.41 -7.68 -15.76
CA THR A 10 -42.55 -6.56 -16.17
C THR A 10 -42.35 -5.63 -14.98
N LEU A 11 -41.15 -5.64 -14.39
CA LEU A 11 -40.78 -4.74 -13.30
C LEU A 11 -40.13 -3.48 -13.86
N ALA A 12 -40.75 -2.32 -13.61
CA ALA A 12 -40.21 -1.01 -13.95
C ALA A 12 -40.04 -0.17 -12.69
N THR A 13 -39.01 0.68 -12.67
CA THR A 13 -38.91 1.73 -11.65
C THR A 13 -40.03 2.75 -11.87
N ASP A 14 -40.46 3.46 -10.83
CA ASP A 14 -41.43 4.56 -10.92
C ASP A 14 -41.07 5.59 -12.00
N SER A 15 -39.77 5.80 -12.25
CA SER A 15 -39.27 6.71 -13.29
C SER A 15 -39.41 6.19 -14.72
N VAL A 16 -39.64 4.89 -14.94
CA VAL A 16 -39.69 4.25 -16.26
C VAL A 16 -41.11 3.77 -16.60
N SER A 17 -41.88 3.37 -15.59
CA SER A 17 -43.28 2.90 -15.75
C SER A 17 -44.16 3.80 -16.64
N PRO A 18 -44.13 5.15 -16.49
CA PRO A 18 -44.97 6.05 -17.31
C PRO A 18 -44.60 6.07 -18.80
N TYR A 19 -43.43 5.55 -19.16
CA TYR A 19 -42.93 5.53 -20.53
C TYR A 19 -43.19 4.20 -21.23
N ILE A 20 -43.66 3.17 -20.50
CA ILE A 20 -43.98 1.86 -21.09
C ILE A 20 -45.36 1.95 -21.75
N THR A 21 -45.44 1.65 -23.05
CA THR A 21 -46.69 1.57 -23.83
C THR A 21 -46.78 0.22 -24.54
N ASP A 22 -47.95 -0.11 -25.09
CA ASP A 22 -48.13 -1.27 -25.99
C ASP A 22 -47.71 -2.62 -25.39
N TRP A 23 -47.96 -2.77 -24.09
CA TRP A 23 -47.67 -4.01 -23.36
C TRP A 23 -48.62 -5.12 -23.80
N GLN A 24 -48.07 -6.22 -24.29
CA GLN A 24 -48.83 -7.38 -24.74
C GLN A 24 -48.05 -8.69 -24.54
N VAL A 25 -48.80 -9.78 -24.41
CA VAL A 25 -48.26 -11.14 -24.37
C VAL A 25 -48.37 -11.73 -25.77
N LEU A 26 -47.25 -12.17 -26.32
CA LEU A 26 -47.14 -12.78 -27.64
C LEU A 26 -47.42 -14.30 -27.59
N PRO A 27 -47.80 -14.92 -28.72
CA PRO A 27 -48.06 -16.36 -28.81
C PRO A 27 -46.85 -17.21 -28.39
N ASP A 28 -47.12 -18.45 -27.98
CA ASP A 28 -46.11 -19.39 -27.49
C ASP A 28 -45.01 -19.67 -28.55
N LEU A 29 -43.77 -19.30 -28.21
CA LEU A 29 -42.56 -19.54 -29.00
C LEU A 29 -41.84 -20.85 -28.60
N GLY A 30 -42.50 -21.71 -27.82
CA GLY A 30 -41.98 -22.98 -27.33
C GLY A 30 -41.12 -22.85 -26.07
N SER A 31 -41.49 -21.96 -25.15
CA SER A 31 -40.84 -21.79 -23.83
C SER A 31 -41.87 -22.02 -22.71
N ASP A 32 -41.38 -22.36 -21.53
CA ASP A 32 -42.14 -22.37 -20.27
C ASP A 32 -42.57 -20.97 -19.78
N HIS A 33 -42.31 -19.93 -20.57
CA HIS A 33 -42.64 -18.52 -20.32
C HIS A 33 -43.25 -17.91 -21.60
N LEU A 34 -44.27 -17.05 -21.45
CA LEU A 34 -44.84 -16.34 -22.58
C LEU A 34 -44.01 -15.09 -22.90
N SER A 35 -43.85 -14.79 -24.19
CA SER A 35 -43.06 -13.61 -24.58
C SER A 35 -43.85 -12.33 -24.34
N ILE A 36 -43.27 -11.35 -23.66
CA ILE A 36 -43.89 -10.05 -23.43
C ILE A 36 -43.25 -9.01 -24.37
N LEU A 37 -44.08 -8.27 -25.11
CA LEU A 37 -43.69 -7.10 -25.87
C LEU A 37 -44.22 -5.85 -25.18
N PHE A 38 -43.41 -4.79 -25.13
CA PHE A 38 -43.84 -3.45 -24.80
C PHE A 38 -42.92 -2.43 -25.48
N GLU A 39 -43.44 -1.25 -25.75
CA GLU A 39 -42.69 -0.10 -26.23
C GLU A 39 -42.27 0.79 -25.05
N VAL A 40 -41.16 1.51 -25.20
CA VAL A 40 -40.76 2.54 -24.23
C VAL A 40 -40.64 3.87 -24.96
N LYS A 41 -41.64 4.74 -24.80
CA LYS A 41 -41.63 6.09 -25.37
C LYS A 41 -40.62 6.96 -24.63
N GLY A 42 -39.46 7.16 -25.23
CA GLY A 42 -38.45 8.06 -24.69
C GLY A 42 -37.69 8.78 -25.80
N THR A 43 -37.35 10.04 -25.57
CA THR A 43 -36.38 10.75 -26.39
C THR A 43 -35.01 10.10 -26.20
N LEU A 44 -34.64 9.22 -27.14
CA LEU A 44 -33.29 8.74 -27.31
C LEU A 44 -32.42 9.94 -27.73
N SER A 45 -31.99 10.74 -26.77
CA SER A 45 -30.78 11.54 -26.93
C SER A 45 -29.65 10.54 -27.15
N ARG A 46 -29.38 10.23 -28.43
CA ARG A 46 -28.10 9.67 -28.87
C ARG A 46 -27.06 10.72 -28.50
N THR A 47 -26.63 10.67 -27.24
CA THR A 47 -25.48 11.40 -26.76
C THR A 47 -24.34 11.00 -27.68
N THR A 48 -23.93 11.94 -28.53
CA THR A 48 -22.66 11.91 -29.22
C THR A 48 -21.62 11.81 -28.12
N ASN A 49 -21.25 10.58 -27.79
CA ASN A 49 -20.18 10.31 -26.84
C ASN A 49 -18.93 10.90 -27.50
N ILE A 50 -18.54 12.11 -27.09
CA ILE A 50 -17.22 12.65 -27.42
C ILE A 50 -16.25 11.66 -26.76
N ALA A 51 -15.68 10.78 -27.58
CA ALA A 51 -14.85 9.71 -27.09
C ALA A 51 -13.68 10.32 -26.31
N GLN A 52 -13.46 9.88 -25.07
CA GLN A 52 -12.22 10.21 -24.37
C GLN A 52 -11.05 9.84 -25.28
N PRO A 53 -10.08 10.73 -25.51
CA PRO A 53 -8.90 10.37 -26.28
C PRO A 53 -8.25 9.15 -25.64
N ALA A 54 -8.05 8.12 -26.45
CA ALA A 54 -7.50 6.85 -25.99
C ALA A 54 -6.12 7.09 -25.35
N ARG A 55 -5.90 6.48 -24.18
CA ARG A 55 -4.62 6.61 -23.44
C ARG A 55 -3.48 5.98 -24.22
N PHE A 56 -2.27 6.50 -24.07
CA PHE A 56 -1.05 5.86 -24.59
C PHE A 56 -0.83 4.49 -23.94
N ASN A 57 -0.47 3.49 -24.75
CA ASN A 57 -0.10 2.16 -24.30
C ASN A 57 1.42 2.05 -24.17
N THR A 58 1.95 2.45 -23.02
CA THR A 58 3.41 2.46 -22.76
C THR A 58 4.07 1.07 -22.76
N LYS A 59 3.27 -0.01 -22.75
CA LYS A 59 3.78 -1.39 -22.89
C LYS A 59 4.17 -1.75 -24.33
N LEU A 60 3.61 -1.06 -25.32
CA LEU A 60 3.88 -1.25 -26.74
C LEU A 60 4.61 -0.03 -27.33
N ALA A 61 5.27 0.76 -26.48
CA ALA A 61 5.99 1.96 -26.89
C ALA A 61 7.32 1.60 -27.56
N ASP A 62 7.61 2.26 -28.68
CA ASP A 62 8.94 2.30 -29.26
C ASP A 62 9.75 3.43 -28.61
N TRP A 63 10.53 3.07 -27.58
CA TRP A 63 11.27 4.04 -26.78
C TRP A 63 12.50 4.61 -27.49
N GLU A 64 13.04 3.89 -28.47
CA GLU A 64 14.20 4.34 -29.25
C GLU A 64 13.77 5.41 -30.25
N LYS A 65 12.70 5.14 -31.03
CA LYS A 65 12.08 6.12 -31.90
C LYS A 65 11.62 7.37 -31.14
N PHE A 66 11.02 7.16 -29.96
CA PHE A 66 10.61 8.26 -29.07
C PHE A 66 11.82 9.14 -28.68
N ALA A 67 12.91 8.53 -28.23
CA ALA A 67 14.11 9.27 -27.80
C ALA A 67 14.78 10.03 -28.96
N ASN A 68 14.87 9.42 -30.14
CA ASN A 68 15.49 10.05 -31.32
C ASN A 68 14.65 11.23 -31.83
N THR A 69 13.32 11.06 -31.93
CA THR A 69 12.40 12.13 -32.33
C THR A 69 12.46 13.30 -31.36
N LEU A 70 12.50 13.01 -30.05
CA LEU A 70 12.55 14.01 -29.00
C LEU A 70 13.84 14.84 -29.05
N LYS A 71 15.00 14.19 -29.20
CA LYS A 71 16.30 14.86 -29.34
C LYS A 71 16.33 15.76 -30.57
N SER A 72 15.91 15.24 -31.72
CA SER A 72 15.86 16.01 -32.98
C SER A 72 14.99 17.26 -32.86
N LYS A 73 13.78 17.14 -32.31
CA LYS A 73 12.85 18.28 -32.18
C LYS A 73 13.35 19.34 -31.20
N ILE A 74 14.03 18.95 -30.11
CA ILE A 74 14.63 19.92 -29.19
C ILE A 74 15.79 20.66 -29.82
N SER A 75 16.66 19.97 -30.57
CA SER A 75 17.77 20.63 -31.27
C SER A 75 17.32 21.67 -32.30
N ILE A 76 16.13 21.51 -32.87
CA ILE A 76 15.56 22.43 -33.87
C ILE A 76 14.68 23.53 -33.24
N SER A 77 14.30 23.38 -31.95
CA SER A 77 13.39 24.33 -31.30
C SER A 77 14.05 25.69 -31.13
N THR A 78 13.52 26.72 -31.81
CA THR A 78 14.03 28.10 -31.69
C THR A 78 13.72 28.69 -30.31
N THR A 79 12.55 28.37 -29.73
CA THR A 79 12.14 28.85 -28.41
C THR A 79 13.00 28.31 -27.27
N LEU A 80 13.33 27.02 -27.29
CA LEU A 80 14.12 26.38 -26.22
C LEU A 80 15.64 26.63 -26.34
N ASN A 81 16.10 27.09 -27.50
CA ASN A 81 17.50 27.40 -27.77
C ASN A 81 17.75 28.91 -27.96
N SER A 82 16.75 29.78 -27.73
CA SER A 82 16.93 31.23 -27.90
C SER A 82 17.85 31.80 -26.82
N SER A 83 18.66 32.79 -27.20
CA SER A 83 19.51 33.53 -26.27
C SER A 83 18.69 34.21 -25.18
N GLU A 84 17.51 34.75 -25.51
CA GLU A 84 16.59 35.35 -24.53
C GLU A 84 16.16 34.35 -23.45
N TYR A 85 15.83 33.10 -23.81
CA TYR A 85 15.46 32.06 -22.85
C TYR A 85 16.66 31.58 -22.02
N LEU A 86 17.84 31.48 -22.64
CA LEU A 86 19.07 31.04 -21.97
C LEU A 86 19.68 32.12 -21.06
N ASN A 87 19.49 33.41 -21.39
CA ASN A 87 20.05 34.56 -20.67
C ASN A 87 19.19 35.01 -19.47
N ILE A 88 18.01 34.43 -19.25
CA ILE A 88 17.19 34.69 -18.04
C ILE A 88 17.99 34.39 -16.75
N ALA A 89 19.07 33.60 -16.86
CA ALA A 89 19.93 33.17 -15.75
C ALA A 89 20.84 34.27 -15.14
N THR A 90 21.07 35.42 -15.79
CA THR A 90 22.16 36.34 -15.39
C THR A 90 21.76 37.62 -14.64
N SER A 91 20.48 37.94 -14.48
CA SER A 91 20.07 39.16 -13.76
C SER A 91 19.69 38.86 -12.30
N GLU A 92 20.63 39.04 -11.38
CA GLU A 92 20.36 39.09 -9.94
C GLU A 92 19.52 40.34 -9.61
N SER A 93 18.25 40.17 -9.22
CA SER A 93 17.52 41.23 -8.53
C SER A 93 16.64 40.67 -7.40
N ASN A 94 17.18 40.75 -6.18
CA ASN A 94 16.58 40.30 -4.93
C ASN A 94 15.51 41.27 -4.38
N SER A 95 14.79 42.01 -5.23
CA SER A 95 13.73 42.93 -4.78
C SER A 95 12.37 42.55 -5.36
N LEU A 96 11.32 42.69 -4.54
CA LEU A 96 9.94 42.42 -4.92
C LEU A 96 9.36 43.55 -5.80
N ASP A 97 10.01 44.72 -5.84
CA ASP A 97 9.53 45.94 -6.51
C ASP A 97 9.74 45.95 -8.04
N SER A 98 10.50 45.00 -8.62
CA SER A 98 10.67 44.87 -10.08
C SER A 98 9.57 44.02 -10.76
N LEU A 99 8.32 44.15 -10.32
CA LEU A 99 7.17 43.34 -10.79
C LEU A 99 6.73 43.65 -12.23
N LEU A 100 7.04 44.83 -12.77
CA LEU A 100 6.69 45.24 -14.14
C LEU A 100 7.60 44.58 -15.21
N ASP A 101 8.88 44.40 -14.91
CA ASP A 101 9.88 43.74 -15.78
C ASP A 101 9.67 42.22 -15.90
N LYS A 102 8.92 41.60 -14.98
CA LYS A 102 8.67 40.15 -14.96
C LYS A 102 7.66 39.65 -16.00
N SER A 103 6.84 40.54 -16.57
CA SER A 103 5.79 40.15 -17.52
C SER A 103 6.37 39.48 -18.77
N GLN A 104 7.45 40.05 -19.33
CA GLN A 104 8.16 39.51 -20.49
C GLN A 104 8.83 38.16 -20.16
N TYR A 105 9.53 38.05 -19.04
CA TYR A 105 10.15 36.77 -18.60
C TYR A 105 9.11 35.67 -18.38
N ILE A 106 7.96 36.00 -17.77
CA ILE A 106 6.88 35.04 -17.55
C ILE A 106 6.33 34.53 -18.87
N GLN A 107 6.15 35.40 -19.87
CA GLN A 107 5.70 34.99 -21.20
C GLN A 107 6.70 34.05 -21.87
N VAL A 108 8.00 34.36 -21.83
CA VAL A 108 9.05 33.50 -22.40
C VAL A 108 9.06 32.12 -21.72
N LEU A 109 8.96 32.06 -20.38
CA LEU A 109 8.92 30.79 -19.64
C LEU A 109 7.65 29.97 -19.95
N ASP A 110 6.51 30.64 -20.13
CA ASP A 110 5.25 29.98 -20.45
C ASP A 110 5.28 29.38 -21.87
N GLU A 111 5.79 30.12 -22.85
CA GLU A 111 5.99 29.63 -24.22
C GLU A 111 7.01 28.49 -24.27
N ALA A 112 8.12 28.58 -23.53
CA ALA A 112 9.07 27.48 -23.41
C ALA A 112 8.42 26.21 -22.84
N ALA A 113 7.59 26.34 -21.80
CA ALA A 113 6.88 25.19 -21.20
C ALA A 113 5.81 24.59 -22.12
N LYS A 114 5.08 25.42 -22.88
CA LYS A 114 4.14 25.00 -23.92
C LYS A 114 4.85 24.21 -25.02
N GLU A 115 5.93 24.76 -25.55
CA GLU A 115 6.73 24.13 -26.60
C GLU A 115 7.34 22.81 -26.13
N PHE A 116 7.88 22.78 -24.91
CA PHE A 116 8.39 21.56 -24.29
C PHE A 116 7.32 20.46 -24.17
N THR A 117 6.13 20.83 -23.72
CA THR A 117 4.97 19.91 -23.60
C THR A 117 4.53 19.41 -24.97
N ARG A 118 4.52 20.28 -25.98
CA ARG A 118 4.15 19.96 -27.37
C ARG A 118 5.13 18.97 -27.99
N ILE A 119 6.44 19.18 -27.84
CA ILE A 119 7.49 18.30 -28.37
C ILE A 119 7.40 16.90 -27.75
N ILE A 120 7.19 16.80 -26.43
CA ILE A 120 7.01 15.51 -25.76
C ILE A 120 5.73 14.80 -26.24
N THR A 121 4.63 15.52 -26.36
CA THR A 121 3.35 14.98 -26.82
C THR A 121 3.48 14.44 -28.25
N TYR A 122 4.06 15.23 -29.16
CA TYR A 122 4.29 14.83 -30.55
C TYR A 122 5.17 13.58 -30.65
N SER A 123 6.25 13.53 -29.86
CA SER A 123 7.15 12.36 -29.82
C SER A 123 6.41 11.12 -29.32
N ALA A 124 5.50 11.28 -28.34
CA ALA A 124 4.67 10.19 -27.84
C ALA A 124 3.64 9.72 -28.88
N GLU A 125 2.99 10.63 -29.62
CA GLU A 125 2.00 10.29 -30.65
C GLU A 125 2.59 9.54 -31.83
N THR A 126 3.82 9.87 -32.21
CA THR A 126 4.54 9.23 -33.32
C THR A 126 5.15 7.87 -32.97
N SER A 127 5.33 7.58 -31.67
CA SER A 127 6.12 6.44 -31.19
C SER A 127 5.35 5.50 -30.25
N ILE A 128 4.19 5.90 -29.74
CA ILE A 128 3.42 5.13 -28.76
C ILE A 128 1.98 4.94 -29.22
N PRO A 129 1.51 3.70 -29.44
CA PRO A 129 0.14 3.45 -29.87
C PRO A 129 -0.86 3.79 -28.75
N ARG A 130 -2.05 4.27 -29.13
CA ARG A 130 -3.16 4.51 -28.19
C ARG A 130 -3.99 3.23 -27.97
N ILE A 131 -4.55 3.05 -26.77
CA ILE A 131 -5.38 1.90 -26.42
C ILE A 131 -6.71 1.93 -27.20
N LYS A 132 -6.89 0.99 -28.12
CA LYS A 132 -8.17 0.80 -28.82
C LYS A 132 -9.15 0.03 -27.91
N SER A 133 -10.15 0.72 -27.36
CA SER A 133 -11.23 0.09 -26.59
C SER A 133 -12.50 0.04 -27.42
N THR A 134 -12.89 -1.14 -27.92
CA THR A 134 -14.18 -1.33 -28.58
C THR A 134 -15.22 -1.79 -27.56
N LYS A 135 -16.41 -1.16 -27.54
CA LYS A 135 -17.50 -1.49 -26.59
C LYS A 135 -17.94 -2.97 -26.66
N ARG A 136 -17.68 -3.65 -27.78
CA ARG A 136 -18.06 -5.06 -28.03
C ARG A 136 -16.93 -6.07 -27.82
N ALA A 137 -15.67 -5.65 -27.63
CA ALA A 137 -14.59 -6.60 -27.38
C ALA A 137 -14.81 -7.31 -26.04
N LYS A 138 -15.00 -8.64 -26.10
CA LYS A 138 -15.03 -9.50 -24.93
C LYS A 138 -13.75 -10.33 -24.92
N PRO A 139 -12.94 -10.30 -23.85
CA PRO A 139 -11.68 -11.04 -23.79
C PRO A 139 -11.82 -12.56 -23.94
N TRP A 140 -13.02 -13.09 -23.67
CA TRP A 140 -13.37 -14.52 -23.79
C TRP A 140 -14.00 -14.89 -25.15
N TRP A 141 -14.11 -13.95 -26.11
CA TRP A 141 -14.70 -14.21 -27.41
C TRP A 141 -13.71 -14.90 -28.35
N SER A 142 -14.06 -16.08 -28.87
CA SER A 142 -13.21 -16.89 -29.76
C SER A 142 -13.78 -16.98 -31.19
N PRO A 143 -12.95 -17.35 -32.19
CA PRO A 143 -13.42 -17.68 -33.54
C PRO A 143 -14.48 -18.80 -33.55
N GLU A 144 -14.36 -19.78 -32.65
CA GLU A 144 -15.32 -20.87 -32.47
C GLU A 144 -16.70 -20.35 -32.05
N LEU A 145 -16.78 -19.43 -31.08
CA LEU A 145 -18.05 -18.80 -30.70
C LEU A 145 -18.66 -18.00 -31.85
N LYS A 146 -17.83 -17.39 -32.71
CA LYS A 146 -18.30 -16.71 -33.93
C LYS A 146 -18.91 -17.70 -34.92
N ALA A 147 -18.33 -18.89 -35.08
CA ALA A 147 -18.86 -19.96 -35.93
C ALA A 147 -20.17 -20.53 -35.37
N LEU A 148 -20.24 -20.82 -34.07
CA LEU A 148 -21.47 -21.28 -33.42
C LEU A 148 -22.60 -20.26 -33.52
N ARG A 149 -22.30 -18.95 -33.42
CA ARG A 149 -23.29 -17.89 -33.64
C ARG A 149 -23.83 -17.90 -35.08
N LYS A 150 -22.97 -18.12 -36.08
CA LYS A 150 -23.40 -18.26 -37.48
C LYS A 150 -24.31 -19.47 -37.66
N ARG A 151 -23.94 -20.62 -37.07
CA ARG A 151 -24.75 -21.84 -37.08
C ARG A 151 -26.12 -21.65 -36.44
N LEU A 152 -26.17 -20.96 -35.29
CA LEU A 152 -27.42 -20.58 -34.63
C LEU A 152 -28.28 -19.69 -35.53
N SER A 153 -27.69 -18.67 -36.16
CA SER A 153 -28.40 -17.78 -37.09
C SER A 153 -29.01 -18.56 -38.25
N ASN A 154 -28.23 -19.44 -38.88
CA ASN A 154 -28.71 -20.26 -39.99
C ASN A 154 -29.83 -21.23 -39.56
N ALA A 155 -29.69 -21.87 -38.40
CA ALA A 155 -30.72 -22.76 -37.86
C ALA A 155 -32.01 -22.01 -37.51
N PHE A 156 -31.90 -20.76 -37.04
CA PHE A 156 -33.03 -19.89 -36.77
C PHE A 156 -33.76 -19.48 -38.05
N GLU A 157 -33.04 -19.06 -39.10
CA GLU A 157 -33.65 -18.73 -40.39
C GLU A 157 -34.37 -19.94 -41.00
N ASN A 158 -33.75 -21.13 -40.95
CA ASN A 158 -34.40 -22.35 -41.45
C ASN A 158 -35.65 -22.73 -40.64
N ALA A 159 -35.61 -22.62 -39.30
CA ALA A 159 -36.78 -22.88 -38.46
C ALA A 159 -37.91 -21.85 -38.65
N LYS A 160 -37.59 -20.63 -39.11
CA LYS A 160 -38.56 -19.60 -39.46
C LYS A 160 -39.21 -19.84 -40.84
N ILE A 161 -38.46 -20.40 -41.78
CA ILE A 161 -38.95 -20.73 -43.13
C ILE A 161 -39.82 -21.99 -43.10
N TYR A 162 -39.44 -23.01 -42.31
CA TYR A 162 -40.13 -24.29 -42.22
C TYR A 162 -40.82 -24.47 -40.88
N LEU A 163 -41.87 -23.69 -40.64
CA LEU A 163 -42.58 -23.60 -39.34
C LEU A 163 -43.28 -24.90 -38.90
N GLU A 164 -43.72 -25.74 -39.84
CA GLU A 164 -44.48 -26.96 -39.56
C GLU A 164 -43.58 -28.21 -39.35
N ASP A 165 -42.28 -28.09 -39.58
CA ASP A 165 -41.33 -29.21 -39.50
C ASP A 165 -40.58 -29.21 -38.15
N ASP A 166 -40.97 -30.16 -37.29
CA ASP A 166 -40.40 -30.35 -35.95
C ASP A 166 -38.87 -30.64 -35.97
N MET A 167 -38.33 -31.13 -37.09
CA MET A 167 -36.90 -31.37 -37.25
C MET A 167 -36.12 -30.06 -37.20
N PHE A 168 -36.54 -29.02 -37.92
CA PHE A 168 -35.83 -27.72 -37.93
C PHE A 168 -35.95 -27.01 -36.58
N LYS A 169 -37.06 -27.18 -35.86
CA LYS A 169 -37.23 -26.71 -34.48
C LYS A 169 -36.24 -27.37 -33.52
N LYS A 170 -36.07 -28.70 -33.59
CA LYS A 170 -35.07 -29.45 -32.80
C LYS A 170 -33.63 -29.07 -33.14
N ILE A 171 -33.32 -28.85 -34.42
CA ILE A 171 -31.99 -28.39 -34.87
C ILE A 171 -31.67 -27.00 -34.30
N TYR A 172 -32.63 -26.07 -34.34
CA TYR A 172 -32.48 -24.75 -33.73
C TYR A 172 -32.27 -24.82 -32.21
N GLN A 173 -33.08 -25.61 -31.49
CA GLN A 173 -32.94 -25.79 -30.04
C GLN A 173 -31.57 -26.37 -29.67
N SER A 174 -31.10 -27.39 -30.39
CA SER A 174 -29.77 -27.97 -30.20
C SER A 174 -28.65 -26.95 -30.45
N ALA A 175 -28.72 -26.20 -31.55
CA ALA A 175 -27.76 -25.14 -31.87
C ALA A 175 -27.76 -24.02 -30.82
N ARG A 176 -28.95 -23.64 -30.31
CA ARG A 176 -29.13 -22.65 -29.23
C ARG A 176 -28.47 -23.13 -27.94
N ASN A 177 -28.80 -24.34 -27.49
CA ASN A 177 -28.27 -24.92 -26.26
C ASN A 177 -26.76 -25.06 -26.31
N HIS A 178 -26.22 -25.55 -27.43
CA HIS A 178 -24.77 -25.66 -27.64
C HIS A 178 -24.11 -24.28 -27.61
N TYR A 179 -24.63 -23.28 -28.34
CA TYR A 179 -24.07 -21.93 -28.34
C TYR A 179 -24.05 -21.28 -26.95
N PHE A 180 -25.16 -21.33 -26.20
CA PHE A 180 -25.22 -20.74 -24.87
C PHE A 180 -24.36 -21.51 -23.84
N GLN A 181 -24.27 -22.83 -23.95
CA GLN A 181 -23.37 -23.63 -23.13
C GLN A 181 -21.90 -23.31 -23.44
N ALA A 182 -21.53 -23.16 -24.71
CA ALA A 182 -20.19 -22.75 -25.13
C ALA A 182 -19.85 -21.34 -24.60
N ILE A 183 -20.79 -20.40 -24.62
CA ILE A 183 -20.61 -19.07 -23.99
C ILE A 183 -20.35 -19.20 -22.48
N LYS A 184 -21.15 -20.01 -21.78
CA LYS A 184 -21.01 -20.22 -20.33
C LYS A 184 -19.64 -20.82 -20.00
N THR A 185 -19.21 -21.81 -20.79
CA THR A 185 -17.89 -22.45 -20.68
C THR A 185 -16.77 -21.48 -20.99
N ALA A 186 -16.83 -20.70 -22.07
CA ALA A 186 -15.80 -19.72 -22.43
C ALA A 186 -15.63 -18.63 -21.36
N LYS A 187 -16.74 -18.08 -20.82
CA LYS A 187 -16.71 -17.13 -19.69
C LYS A 187 -16.06 -17.75 -18.45
N LYS A 188 -16.44 -18.99 -18.11
CA LYS A 188 -15.92 -19.72 -16.95
C LYS A 188 -14.44 -20.03 -17.09
N ASN A 189 -14.00 -20.52 -18.25
CA ASN A 189 -12.61 -20.87 -18.54
C ASN A 189 -11.73 -19.62 -18.52
N HIS A 190 -12.15 -18.55 -19.20
CA HIS A 190 -11.43 -17.28 -19.16
C HIS A 190 -11.26 -16.74 -17.73
N TRP A 191 -12.29 -16.83 -16.89
CA TRP A 191 -12.19 -16.43 -15.49
C TRP A 191 -11.20 -17.30 -14.70
N ASN A 192 -11.26 -18.62 -14.86
CA ASN A 192 -10.35 -19.53 -14.16
C ASN A 192 -8.91 -19.34 -14.63
N GLU A 193 -8.66 -19.25 -15.93
CA GLU A 193 -7.35 -18.94 -16.52
C GLU A 193 -6.81 -17.60 -16.02
N PHE A 194 -7.66 -16.58 -15.93
CA PHE A 194 -7.27 -15.28 -15.36
C PHE A 194 -6.82 -15.40 -13.90
N LEU A 195 -7.47 -16.24 -13.11
CA LEU A 195 -7.08 -16.50 -11.71
C LEU A 195 -5.84 -17.40 -11.60
N GLU A 196 -5.66 -18.34 -12.54
CA GLU A 196 -4.54 -19.29 -12.54
C GLU A 196 -3.24 -18.72 -13.12
N LYS A 197 -3.31 -17.70 -13.98
CA LYS A 197 -2.16 -17.01 -14.61
C LYS A 197 -1.44 -16.04 -13.66
N GLU A 198 -1.21 -16.45 -12.42
CA GLU A 198 -0.85 -15.61 -11.28
C GLU A 198 0.24 -14.55 -11.56
N ASP A 199 -0.07 -13.28 -11.26
CA ASP A 199 0.94 -12.23 -11.07
C ASP A 199 0.54 -11.33 -9.88
N THR A 200 1.49 -10.60 -9.28
CA THR A 200 1.23 -9.83 -8.06
C THR A 200 0.23 -8.69 -8.25
N GLN A 201 0.01 -8.20 -9.47
CA GLN A 201 -0.97 -7.14 -9.76
C GLN A 201 -2.35 -7.72 -10.08
N SER A 202 -2.42 -8.90 -10.71
CA SER A 202 -3.65 -9.55 -11.14
C SER A 202 -4.51 -10.00 -9.96
N ILE A 203 -3.91 -10.41 -8.83
CA ILE A 203 -4.65 -10.81 -7.62
C ILE A 203 -5.50 -9.67 -7.03
N PHE A 204 -4.97 -8.44 -7.00
CA PHE A 204 -5.72 -7.29 -6.48
C PHE A 204 -6.78 -6.82 -7.47
N LYS A 205 -6.53 -6.99 -8.77
CA LYS A 205 -7.52 -6.77 -9.82
C LYS A 205 -8.67 -7.78 -9.70
N ALA A 206 -8.39 -9.06 -9.48
CA ALA A 206 -9.40 -10.08 -9.20
C ALA A 206 -10.23 -9.71 -7.96
N MET A 207 -9.59 -9.30 -6.87
CA MET A 207 -10.28 -8.81 -5.68
C MET A 207 -11.17 -7.61 -5.97
N SER A 208 -10.75 -6.68 -6.83
CA SER A 208 -11.58 -5.53 -7.22
C SER A 208 -12.86 -5.94 -7.97
N TYR A 209 -12.80 -7.00 -8.78
CA TYR A 209 -13.96 -7.53 -9.52
C TYR A 209 -14.98 -8.24 -8.63
N THR A 210 -14.63 -8.58 -7.39
CA THR A 210 -15.59 -9.14 -6.41
C THR A 210 -16.49 -8.10 -5.76
N LYS A 211 -16.17 -6.81 -5.95
CA LYS A 211 -17.02 -5.72 -5.48
C LYS A 211 -18.20 -5.60 -6.43
N ASP A 212 -19.37 -5.35 -5.88
CA ASP A 212 -20.55 -5.07 -6.69
C ASP A 212 -20.27 -3.82 -7.52
N ILE A 213 -20.17 -3.99 -8.84
CA ILE A 213 -20.02 -2.88 -9.77
C ILE A 213 -21.43 -2.34 -9.98
N GLN A 214 -21.84 -1.42 -9.11
CA GLN A 214 -22.95 -0.54 -9.43
C GLN A 214 -22.44 0.44 -10.51
N THR A 215 -22.60 0.10 -11.80
CA THR A 215 -22.62 1.09 -12.89
C THR A 215 -23.90 1.90 -12.80
N GLU A 216 -24.15 2.51 -11.64
CA GLU A 216 -25.17 3.52 -11.51
C GLU A 216 -24.59 4.79 -12.11
N ARG A 217 -25.23 5.25 -13.19
CA ARG A 217 -25.09 6.64 -13.63
C ARG A 217 -25.29 7.54 -12.41
N ILE A 218 -24.66 8.70 -12.41
CA ILE A 218 -24.91 9.69 -11.37
C ILE A 218 -26.42 9.98 -11.38
N PRO A 219 -27.14 9.78 -10.25
CA PRO A 219 -28.57 10.08 -10.15
C PRO A 219 -28.82 11.57 -10.42
N ASN A 220 -30.09 11.97 -10.48
CA ASN A 220 -30.42 13.39 -10.59
C ASN A 220 -29.83 14.15 -9.40
N ILE A 221 -29.16 15.27 -9.68
CA ILE A 221 -28.43 16.03 -8.67
C ILE A 221 -29.24 17.23 -8.23
N ARG A 222 -29.38 17.41 -6.92
CA ARG A 222 -30.11 18.55 -6.35
C ARG A 222 -29.24 19.81 -6.44
N SER A 223 -29.64 20.78 -7.27
CA SER A 223 -28.94 22.08 -7.41
C SER A 223 -29.36 23.09 -6.33
N ASN A 224 -30.61 23.02 -5.88
CA ASN A 224 -31.21 23.77 -4.77
C ASN A 224 -32.30 22.89 -4.11
N PRO A 225 -32.80 23.12 -2.87
CA PRO A 225 -33.82 22.28 -2.24
C PRO A 225 -35.00 21.91 -3.15
N SER A 226 -35.37 22.79 -4.07
CA SER A 226 -36.53 22.68 -4.96
C SER A 226 -36.24 22.15 -6.37
N LYS A 227 -34.98 21.99 -6.81
CA LYS A 227 -34.63 21.68 -8.21
C LYS A 227 -33.68 20.48 -8.35
N LEU A 228 -34.09 19.49 -9.13
CA LEU A 228 -33.31 18.30 -9.50
C LEU A 228 -32.83 18.42 -10.95
N GLU A 229 -31.52 18.42 -11.15
CA GLU A 229 -30.88 18.48 -12.46
C GLU A 229 -30.71 17.06 -13.03
N ASN A 230 -31.24 16.83 -14.23
CA ASN A 230 -31.16 15.55 -14.95
C ASN A 230 -30.15 15.57 -16.12
N SER A 231 -29.90 16.75 -16.72
CA SER A 231 -28.94 16.94 -17.81
C SER A 231 -27.48 16.94 -17.32
N PHE A 232 -26.54 16.67 -18.22
CA PHE A 232 -25.11 16.67 -17.89
C PHE A 232 -24.65 18.08 -17.49
N GLU A 233 -25.08 19.11 -18.22
CA GLU A 233 -24.78 20.52 -17.98
C GLU A 233 -25.37 21.00 -16.66
N GLY A 234 -26.62 20.61 -16.35
CA GLY A 234 -27.28 20.92 -15.09
C GLY A 234 -26.56 20.29 -13.91
N LYS A 235 -26.18 19.00 -14.00
CA LYS A 235 -25.38 18.30 -13.00
C LYS A 235 -24.00 18.94 -12.81
N CYS A 236 -23.31 19.31 -13.90
CA CYS A 236 -22.02 20.02 -13.84
C CYS A 236 -22.17 21.35 -13.10
N SER A 237 -23.21 22.11 -13.39
CA SER A 237 -23.49 23.40 -12.74
C SER A 237 -23.76 23.23 -11.25
N ALA A 238 -24.55 22.22 -10.86
CA ALA A 238 -24.82 21.89 -9.46
C ALA A 238 -23.56 21.46 -8.68
N PHE A 239 -22.69 20.67 -9.32
CA PHE A 239 -21.40 20.30 -8.72
C PHE A 239 -20.51 21.53 -8.54
N ARG A 240 -20.43 22.42 -9.53
CA ARG A 240 -19.60 23.64 -9.44
C ARG A 240 -20.07 24.58 -8.34
N SER A 241 -21.37 24.89 -8.28
CA SER A 241 -21.92 25.79 -7.26
C SER A 241 -21.73 25.28 -5.83
N THR A 242 -21.78 23.95 -5.64
CA THR A 242 -21.71 23.35 -4.30
C THR A 242 -20.29 23.00 -3.86
N LEU A 243 -19.45 22.50 -4.78
CA LEU A 243 -18.10 22.00 -4.46
C LEU A 243 -17.01 23.05 -4.68
N PHE A 244 -17.26 24.07 -5.50
CA PHE A 244 -16.34 25.18 -5.74
C PHE A 244 -17.06 26.53 -5.54
N PRO A 245 -17.62 26.78 -4.33
CA PRO A 245 -18.31 28.03 -4.07
C PRO A 245 -17.33 29.22 -4.18
N PRO A 246 -17.82 30.42 -4.55
CA PRO A 246 -16.98 31.61 -4.54
C PRO A 246 -16.37 31.80 -3.13
N PRO A 247 -15.05 32.05 -3.03
CA PRO A 247 -14.41 32.18 -1.74
C PRO A 247 -14.94 33.43 -1.02
N PRO A 248 -14.94 33.45 0.32
CA PRO A 248 -15.20 34.70 1.05
C PRO A 248 -14.19 35.76 0.61
N PHE A 249 -14.65 37.00 0.50
CA PHE A 249 -13.77 38.12 0.15
C PHE A 249 -12.64 38.22 1.18
N THR A 250 -11.41 38.22 0.69
CA THR A 250 -10.20 38.37 1.50
C THR A 250 -9.31 39.40 0.80
N PRO A 251 -8.80 40.40 1.53
CA PRO A 251 -8.00 41.46 0.91
C PRO A 251 -6.72 40.86 0.32
N PRO A 252 -6.22 41.39 -0.81
CA PRO A 252 -4.92 40.99 -1.32
C PRO A 252 -3.82 41.33 -0.29
N PRO A 253 -2.75 40.52 -0.18
CA PRO A 253 -1.64 40.85 0.71
C PRO A 253 -1.00 42.18 0.31
N ASN A 254 -0.74 43.07 1.27
CA ASN A 254 0.12 44.23 1.06
C ASN A 254 1.58 43.75 1.00
N TRP A 255 2.35 44.15 -0.02
CA TRP A 255 3.74 43.70 -0.20
C TRP A 255 4.82 44.74 0.16
N GLU A 256 4.45 46.01 0.39
CA GLU A 256 5.38 47.15 0.54
C GLU A 256 6.41 46.97 1.67
N SER A 257 6.02 46.27 2.74
CA SER A 257 6.88 46.03 3.91
C SER A 257 7.59 44.68 3.90
N TYR A 258 7.43 43.88 2.84
CA TYR A 258 7.98 42.53 2.81
C TYR A 258 9.50 42.55 2.50
N LYS A 259 10.30 42.01 3.41
CA LYS A 259 11.73 41.76 3.19
C LYS A 259 12.00 40.26 3.23
N GLN A 260 12.64 39.74 2.19
CA GLN A 260 12.99 38.33 2.14
C GLN A 260 13.90 37.97 3.32
N SER A 261 13.48 36.98 4.10
CA SER A 261 14.23 36.52 5.25
C SER A 261 15.28 35.47 4.86
N LYS A 262 16.49 35.58 5.42
CA LYS A 262 17.52 34.52 5.39
C LYS A 262 17.20 33.35 6.34
N LYS A 263 16.04 33.36 7.01
CA LYS A 263 15.59 32.33 7.95
C LYS A 263 15.45 30.94 7.33
N TRP A 264 15.12 30.87 6.04
CA TRP A 264 14.83 29.62 5.34
C TRP A 264 15.95 29.26 4.37
N GLU A 265 16.57 28.09 4.54
CA GLU A 265 17.51 27.56 3.53
C GLU A 265 16.70 27.19 2.27
N TRP A 266 16.92 27.93 1.18
CA TRP A 266 16.19 27.79 -0.07
C TRP A 266 17.09 28.02 -1.29
N PRO A 267 18.02 27.10 -1.59
CA PRO A 267 18.96 27.26 -2.70
C PRO A 267 18.31 26.94 -4.05
N ASP A 268 19.05 27.15 -5.12
CA ASP A 268 18.62 26.80 -6.48
C ASP A 268 18.34 25.31 -6.66
N LEU A 269 17.59 24.96 -7.71
CA LEU A 269 17.29 23.58 -8.05
C LEU A 269 18.57 22.78 -8.37
N THR A 270 18.71 21.60 -7.79
CA THR A 270 19.79 20.65 -8.12
C THR A 270 19.34 19.56 -9.10
N GLU A 271 20.28 19.01 -9.88
CA GLU A 271 19.98 17.88 -10.78
C GLU A 271 19.45 16.66 -10.01
N SER A 272 19.96 16.45 -8.80
CA SER A 272 19.56 15.33 -7.92
C SER A 272 18.08 15.41 -7.54
N GLU A 273 17.57 16.60 -7.20
CA GLU A 273 16.16 16.85 -6.88
C GLU A 273 15.27 16.56 -8.08
N LEU A 274 15.67 17.03 -9.26
CA LEU A 274 14.94 16.81 -10.50
C LEU A 274 14.90 15.32 -10.88
N LEU A 275 16.04 14.63 -10.80
CA LEU A 275 16.13 13.19 -11.04
C LEU A 275 15.20 12.41 -10.10
N ASN A 276 15.17 12.78 -8.81
CA ASN A 276 14.29 12.16 -7.81
C ASN A 276 12.80 12.40 -8.13
N ALA A 277 12.44 13.60 -8.61
CA ALA A 277 11.09 13.94 -9.04
C ALA A 277 10.67 13.20 -10.33
N CYS A 278 11.59 13.02 -11.28
CA CYS A 278 11.39 12.25 -12.51
C CYS A 278 11.25 10.75 -12.25
N SER A 279 12.10 10.19 -11.39
CA SER A 279 12.18 8.76 -11.13
C SER A 279 11.19 8.25 -10.07
N ALA A 280 10.27 9.12 -9.61
CA ALA A 280 9.24 8.77 -8.65
C ALA A 280 8.49 7.50 -9.10
N LYS A 281 8.40 6.50 -8.20
CA LYS A 281 7.76 5.19 -8.46
C LYS A 281 6.23 5.30 -8.56
N ILE A 282 5.73 6.06 -9.52
CA ILE A 282 4.31 6.32 -9.78
C ILE A 282 3.93 5.61 -11.09
N LYS A 283 3.71 4.29 -11.02
CA LYS A 283 3.30 3.50 -12.18
C LYS A 283 1.78 3.37 -12.26
N GLY A 284 1.21 3.42 -13.46
CA GLY A 284 -0.20 3.09 -13.73
C GLY A 284 -1.24 4.08 -13.20
N LYS A 285 -0.87 5.34 -12.92
CA LYS A 285 -1.82 6.41 -12.59
C LYS A 285 -2.40 7.04 -13.86
N THR A 286 -3.64 7.50 -13.80
CA THR A 286 -4.30 8.21 -14.91
C THR A 286 -3.62 9.56 -15.16
N PRO A 287 -3.28 9.90 -16.42
CA PRO A 287 -2.66 11.18 -16.77
C PRO A 287 -3.64 12.35 -16.69
N GLY A 288 -3.12 13.57 -16.84
CA GLY A 288 -3.92 14.78 -17.02
C GLY A 288 -4.51 14.91 -18.43
N PRO A 289 -5.11 16.07 -18.77
CA PRO A 289 -5.64 16.35 -20.10
C PRO A 289 -4.66 16.13 -21.27
N ASP A 290 -3.35 16.31 -21.06
CA ASP A 290 -2.31 16.12 -22.07
C ASP A 290 -2.05 14.65 -22.45
N GLY A 291 -2.55 13.70 -21.65
CA GLY A 291 -2.29 12.27 -21.85
C GLY A 291 -0.87 11.80 -21.49
N ILE A 292 0.03 12.71 -21.10
CA ILE A 292 1.42 12.38 -20.76
C ILE A 292 1.45 11.63 -19.42
N THR A 293 2.09 10.46 -19.42
CA THR A 293 2.21 9.62 -18.22
C THR A 293 3.58 9.74 -17.57
N GLN A 294 3.71 9.32 -16.31
CA GLN A 294 5.02 9.29 -15.63
C GLN A 294 6.05 8.42 -16.36
N ASP A 295 5.62 7.32 -16.99
CA ASP A 295 6.53 6.45 -17.77
C ASP A 295 7.12 7.21 -18.97
N ILE A 296 6.32 8.04 -19.65
CA ILE A 296 6.79 8.91 -20.74
C ILE A 296 7.80 9.94 -20.21
N ILE A 297 7.52 10.57 -19.07
CA ILE A 297 8.45 11.53 -18.43
C ILE A 297 9.78 10.89 -18.08
N ILE A 298 9.77 9.67 -17.52
CA ILE A 298 11.02 8.95 -17.18
C ILE A 298 11.89 8.73 -18.42
N GLN A 299 11.28 8.35 -19.53
CA GLN A 299 12.02 8.09 -20.77
C GLN A 299 12.44 9.39 -21.46
N ALA A 300 11.60 10.44 -21.41
CA ALA A 300 11.95 11.77 -21.89
C ALA A 300 13.15 12.33 -21.12
N TYR A 301 13.13 12.29 -19.79
CA TYR A 301 14.24 12.79 -18.97
C TYR A 301 15.56 12.07 -19.27
N LYS A 302 15.54 10.75 -19.52
CA LYS A 302 16.74 10.00 -19.94
C LYS A 302 17.27 10.45 -21.30
N ALA A 303 16.40 10.83 -22.22
CA ALA A 303 16.79 11.25 -23.56
C ALA A 303 17.35 12.69 -23.58
N ILE A 304 16.80 13.59 -22.77
CA ILE A 304 17.07 15.05 -22.80
C ILE A 304 17.24 15.65 -21.39
N PRO A 305 18.15 15.12 -20.53
CA PRO A 305 18.24 15.54 -19.13
C PRO A 305 18.59 17.02 -18.95
N LYS A 306 19.44 17.58 -19.83
CA LYS A 306 19.85 19.00 -19.80
C LYS A 306 18.66 19.94 -20.02
N ALA A 307 17.84 19.70 -21.04
CA ALA A 307 16.66 20.53 -21.34
C ALA A 307 15.65 20.52 -20.19
N PHE A 308 15.45 19.36 -19.54
CA PHE A 308 14.66 19.27 -18.32
C PHE A 308 15.25 20.13 -17.21
N PHE A 309 16.55 20.02 -16.94
CA PHE A 309 17.20 20.78 -15.88
C PHE A 309 17.10 22.29 -16.11
N THR A 310 17.45 22.76 -17.31
CA THR A 310 17.34 24.17 -17.68
C THR A 310 15.92 24.69 -17.46
N LEU A 311 14.89 24.06 -18.02
CA LEU A 311 13.51 24.53 -17.87
C LEU A 311 13.04 24.54 -16.42
N PHE A 312 13.20 23.44 -15.70
CA PHE A 312 12.71 23.35 -14.32
C PHE A 312 13.50 24.25 -13.36
N SER A 313 14.79 24.48 -13.60
CA SER A 313 15.61 25.41 -12.80
C SER A 313 15.03 26.82 -12.89
N HIS A 314 14.79 27.34 -14.11
CA HIS A 314 14.19 28.66 -14.28
C HIS A 314 12.79 28.76 -13.67
N LEU A 315 11.92 27.76 -13.89
CA LEU A 315 10.56 27.76 -13.34
C LEU A 315 10.53 27.78 -11.80
N ILE A 316 11.42 27.03 -11.15
CA ILE A 316 11.47 26.94 -9.68
C ILE A 316 12.16 28.15 -9.07
N ASN A 317 13.31 28.58 -9.61
CA ASN A 317 14.11 29.64 -9.03
C ASN A 317 13.44 31.02 -9.21
N LEU A 318 12.76 31.26 -10.34
CA LEU A 318 12.02 32.51 -10.60
C LEU A 318 10.59 32.48 -10.02
N GLY A 319 10.08 31.30 -9.70
CA GLY A 319 8.78 31.14 -9.07
C GLY A 319 7.59 31.22 -10.02
N TYR A 320 7.60 30.44 -11.10
CA TYR A 320 6.52 30.41 -12.08
C TYR A 320 5.96 29.00 -12.31
N HIS A 321 4.63 28.87 -12.36
CA HIS A 321 3.93 27.66 -12.76
C HIS A 321 3.25 27.89 -14.13
N PRO A 322 3.64 27.16 -15.19
CA PRO A 322 3.12 27.36 -16.55
C PRO A 322 1.61 27.17 -16.72
N SER A 323 1.00 27.99 -17.56
CA SER A 323 -0.43 28.00 -17.90
C SER A 323 -0.90 26.66 -18.48
N CYS A 324 -0.10 26.04 -19.36
CA CYS A 324 -0.42 24.75 -19.97
C CYS A 324 -0.50 23.60 -18.94
N TRP A 325 0.04 23.77 -17.74
CA TRP A 325 -0.03 22.79 -16.65
C TRP A 325 -1.14 23.05 -15.63
N LYS A 326 -1.83 24.20 -15.73
CA LYS A 326 -2.98 24.60 -14.89
C LYS A 326 -4.32 24.01 -15.32
N GLN A 327 -4.30 23.10 -16.30
CA GLN A 327 -5.49 22.41 -16.81
C GLN A 327 -5.67 21.05 -16.14
N ALA A 328 -6.88 20.75 -15.66
CA ALA A 328 -7.20 19.46 -15.05
C ALA A 328 -8.52 18.87 -15.55
N THR A 329 -8.60 17.53 -15.52
CA THR A 329 -9.88 16.80 -15.64
C THR A 329 -10.39 16.43 -14.25
N GLY A 330 -11.55 16.95 -13.87
CA GLY A 330 -12.22 16.65 -12.60
C GLY A 330 -13.01 15.35 -12.69
N ALA A 331 -12.47 14.29 -12.09
CA ALA A 331 -13.16 13.01 -11.97
C ALA A 331 -14.09 13.01 -10.74
N ILE A 332 -15.37 12.76 -10.95
CA ILE A 332 -16.38 12.69 -9.88
C ILE A 332 -16.38 11.30 -9.24
N LEU A 333 -16.14 11.22 -7.94
CA LEU A 333 -16.12 9.98 -7.16
C LEU A 333 -17.16 10.02 -6.03
N LYS A 334 -18.01 8.99 -5.93
CA LYS A 334 -18.94 8.80 -4.81
C LYS A 334 -18.16 8.67 -3.49
N LYS A 335 -18.53 9.45 -2.47
CA LYS A 335 -18.08 9.20 -1.09
C LYS A 335 -18.80 7.95 -0.59
N PRO A 336 -18.10 6.99 0.04
CA PRO A 336 -18.72 5.73 0.45
C PRO A 336 -19.82 5.94 1.50
N SER A 337 -20.86 5.11 1.42
CA SER A 337 -21.92 4.98 2.44
C SER A 337 -22.64 6.29 2.78
N LYS A 338 -22.85 7.16 1.79
CA LYS A 338 -23.73 8.33 1.96
C LYS A 338 -25.20 7.92 1.87
N PRO A 339 -26.08 8.49 2.72
CA PRO A 339 -27.50 8.13 2.74
C PRO A 339 -28.23 8.61 1.49
N ASP A 340 -27.81 9.74 0.92
CA ASP A 340 -28.39 10.35 -0.26
C ASP A 340 -27.27 10.74 -1.26
N TYR A 341 -27.35 10.16 -2.46
CA TYR A 341 -26.43 10.45 -3.58
C TYR A 341 -27.01 11.43 -4.60
N SER A 342 -28.19 12.01 -4.36
CA SER A 342 -28.69 13.17 -5.10
C SER A 342 -28.01 14.47 -4.66
N ALA A 343 -27.42 14.49 -3.45
CA ALA A 343 -26.69 15.65 -2.93
C ALA A 343 -25.27 15.77 -3.55
N PRO A 344 -24.87 16.93 -4.12
CA PRO A 344 -23.51 17.13 -4.65
C PRO A 344 -22.40 16.84 -3.62
N LYS A 345 -22.63 17.16 -2.34
CA LYS A 345 -21.69 16.90 -1.23
C LYS A 345 -21.41 15.41 -0.99
N ALA A 346 -22.22 14.50 -1.55
CA ALA A 346 -21.96 13.07 -1.51
C ALA A 346 -20.82 12.64 -2.45
N TYR A 347 -20.24 13.56 -3.22
CA TYR A 347 -19.16 13.28 -4.16
C TYR A 347 -17.88 14.05 -3.83
N ARG A 348 -16.75 13.61 -4.39
CA ARG A 348 -15.46 14.29 -4.40
C ARG A 348 -15.03 14.53 -5.85
N VAL A 349 -14.45 15.69 -6.11
CA VAL A 349 -13.84 16.01 -7.40
C VAL A 349 -12.33 15.80 -7.28
N ILE A 350 -11.78 14.79 -7.96
CA ILE A 350 -10.33 14.57 -8.02
C ILE A 350 -9.78 15.22 -9.28
N ALA A 351 -8.86 16.17 -9.12
CA ALA A 351 -8.20 16.85 -10.21
C ALA A 351 -7.08 15.98 -10.81
N LEU A 352 -7.30 15.49 -12.03
CA LEU A 352 -6.28 14.85 -12.84
C LEU A 352 -5.42 15.93 -13.51
N LEU A 353 -4.37 16.39 -12.82
CA LEU A 353 -3.42 17.39 -13.31
C LEU A 353 -2.34 16.78 -14.24
N ASN A 354 -1.78 17.61 -15.11
CA ASN A 354 -0.70 17.27 -16.03
C ASN A 354 0.57 16.80 -15.30
N CYS A 355 1.20 15.74 -15.81
CA CYS A 355 2.28 15.06 -15.09
C CYS A 355 3.58 15.88 -15.02
N LEU A 356 3.85 16.75 -16.01
CA LEU A 356 4.99 17.67 -16.02
C LEU A 356 4.86 18.72 -14.90
N GLY A 357 3.68 19.35 -14.76
CA GLY A 357 3.39 20.27 -13.64
C GLY A 357 3.60 19.62 -12.27
N LYS A 358 3.17 18.36 -12.10
CA LYS A 358 3.37 17.60 -10.86
C LYS A 358 4.84 17.41 -10.49
N MET A 359 5.80 17.53 -11.40
CA MET A 359 7.22 17.48 -11.06
C MET A 359 7.62 18.68 -10.20
N SER A 360 7.28 19.89 -10.64
CA SER A 360 7.51 21.13 -9.87
C SER A 360 6.82 21.07 -8.50
N GLU A 361 5.56 20.62 -8.48
CA GLU A 361 4.79 20.43 -7.24
C GLU A 361 5.48 19.46 -6.26
N ARG A 362 6.05 18.35 -6.75
CA ARG A 362 6.76 17.37 -5.90
C ARG A 362 8.04 17.94 -5.30
N ILE A 363 8.84 18.67 -6.08
CA ILE A 363 10.09 19.28 -5.63
C ILE A 363 9.78 20.24 -4.48
N LEU A 364 8.86 21.18 -4.70
CA LEU A 364 8.46 22.17 -3.71
C LEU A 364 7.80 21.54 -2.48
N ALA A 365 6.96 20.51 -2.66
CA ALA A 365 6.36 19.76 -1.56
C ALA A 365 7.43 19.07 -0.69
N GLN A 366 8.49 18.52 -1.29
CA GLN A 366 9.59 17.89 -0.55
C GLN A 366 10.40 18.93 0.24
N ARG A 367 10.71 20.08 -0.36
CA ARG A 367 11.39 21.20 0.32
C ARG A 367 10.58 21.73 1.50
N LEU A 368 9.28 21.99 1.31
CA LEU A 368 8.39 22.43 2.39
C LEU A 368 8.20 21.36 3.47
N SER A 369 8.15 20.09 3.10
CA SER A 369 8.08 18.98 4.07
C SER A 369 9.36 18.88 4.91
N TYR A 370 10.52 19.17 4.33
CA TYR A 370 11.78 19.28 5.05
C TYR A 370 11.73 20.42 6.07
N LEU A 371 11.36 21.63 5.63
CA LEU A 371 11.23 22.79 6.53
C LEU A 371 10.20 22.57 7.64
N ALA A 372 9.07 21.90 7.35
CA ALA A 372 8.06 21.55 8.33
C ALA A 372 8.56 20.68 9.48
N GLU A 373 9.70 20.02 9.32
CA GLU A 373 10.25 19.08 10.28
C GLU A 373 11.55 19.56 10.94
N THR A 374 12.34 20.39 10.25
CA THR A 374 13.56 21.00 10.80
C THR A 374 13.34 22.34 11.47
N THR A 375 12.18 22.96 11.26
CA THR A 375 11.85 24.27 11.80
C THR A 375 10.48 24.26 12.46
N GLN A 376 10.09 25.39 13.02
CA GLN A 376 8.72 25.65 13.47
C GLN A 376 7.86 26.21 12.31
N LEU A 377 7.90 25.61 11.11
CA LEU A 377 7.02 25.97 9.99
C LEU A 377 5.59 25.43 10.18
N LEU A 378 5.37 24.36 10.95
CA LEU A 378 4.02 23.89 11.33
C LEU A 378 3.92 23.72 12.85
N HIS A 379 2.72 23.91 13.40
CA HIS A 379 2.50 23.73 14.83
C HIS A 379 2.69 22.25 15.23
N TYR A 380 3.21 21.97 16.43
CA TYR A 380 3.52 20.60 16.86
C TYR A 380 2.27 19.72 17.00
N SER A 381 1.10 20.32 17.24
CA SER A 381 -0.20 19.63 17.30
C SER A 381 -0.69 19.13 15.94
N GLN A 382 -0.19 19.67 14.83
CA GLN A 382 -0.53 19.21 13.49
C GLN A 382 0.25 17.93 13.19
N MET A 383 -0.43 16.79 13.18
CA MET A 383 0.16 15.47 12.95
C MET A 383 -0.13 14.92 11.55
N GLY A 384 -1.28 15.24 10.98
CA GLY A 384 -1.69 14.74 9.65
C GLY A 384 -0.83 15.31 8.53
N GLY A 385 -0.56 14.48 7.51
CA GLY A 385 0.16 14.90 6.30
C GLY A 385 1.66 15.15 6.47
N ARG A 386 2.22 14.91 7.66
CA ARG A 386 3.64 15.13 7.96
C ARG A 386 4.46 13.85 7.94
N GLN A 387 5.76 13.99 7.69
CA GLN A 387 6.65 12.84 7.61
C GLN A 387 6.76 12.12 8.96
N LYS A 388 6.80 10.78 8.91
CA LYS A 388 6.97 9.89 10.07
C LYS A 388 5.90 10.00 11.17
N LYS A 389 4.82 10.77 10.96
CA LYS A 389 3.65 10.90 11.85
C LYS A 389 2.45 10.17 11.24
N SER A 390 1.65 9.51 12.06
CA SER A 390 0.52 8.69 11.63
C SER A 390 -0.73 8.96 12.45
N ALA A 391 -1.90 8.57 11.92
CA ALA A 391 -3.16 8.65 12.66
C ALA A 391 -3.11 7.87 13.99
N ILE A 392 -2.34 6.77 14.04
CA ILE A 392 -2.13 6.00 15.27
C ILE A 392 -1.32 6.79 16.29
N ASP A 393 -0.34 7.60 15.86
CA ASP A 393 0.41 8.49 16.76
C ASP A 393 -0.51 9.53 17.42
N THR A 394 -1.39 10.15 16.64
CA THR A 394 -2.34 11.13 17.15
C THR A 394 -3.34 10.49 18.13
N ALA A 395 -3.86 9.31 17.78
CA ALA A 395 -4.78 8.58 18.64
C ALA A 395 -4.10 8.08 19.94
N ILE A 396 -2.82 7.70 19.92
CA ILE A 396 -2.12 7.26 21.14
C ILE A 396 -1.85 8.45 22.06
N LEU A 397 -1.58 9.64 21.51
CA LEU A 397 -1.45 10.88 22.30
C LEU A 397 -2.74 11.22 23.04
N LEU A 398 -3.89 11.12 22.38
CA LEU A 398 -5.20 11.32 23.00
C LEU A 398 -5.46 10.26 24.07
N THR A 399 -5.29 8.98 23.73
CA THR A 399 -5.51 7.85 24.65
C THR A 399 -4.65 7.96 25.91
N THR A 400 -3.37 8.29 25.74
CA THR A 400 -2.41 8.45 26.84
C THR A 400 -2.80 9.62 27.74
N GLU A 401 -3.24 10.73 27.16
CA GLU A 401 -3.74 11.89 27.91
C GLU A 401 -4.95 11.51 28.78
N ILE A 402 -5.92 10.80 28.21
CA ILE A 402 -7.12 10.36 28.93
C ILE A 402 -6.76 9.41 30.09
N GLU A 403 -5.91 8.40 29.83
CA GLU A 403 -5.47 7.44 30.84
C GLU A 403 -4.69 8.14 31.97
N ARG A 404 -3.82 9.11 31.63
CA ARG A 404 -3.07 9.93 32.61
C ARG A 404 -4.00 10.77 33.49
N ASN A 405 -4.97 11.44 32.88
CA ASN A 405 -5.93 12.26 33.61
C ASN A 405 -6.83 11.41 34.51
N SER A 406 -7.23 10.23 34.05
CA SER A 406 -7.99 9.26 34.86
C SER A 406 -7.22 8.82 36.11
N ARG A 407 -5.91 8.52 36.01
CA ARG A 407 -5.05 8.22 37.18
C ARG A 407 -5.04 9.35 38.21
N SER A 408 -5.06 10.58 37.73
CA SER A 408 -5.07 11.79 38.56
C SER A 408 -6.47 12.15 39.08
N LYS A 409 -7.46 11.23 38.92
CA LYS A 409 -8.88 11.45 39.25
C LYS A 409 -9.49 12.68 38.55
N LYS A 410 -8.93 13.09 37.42
CA LYS A 410 -9.45 14.18 36.58
C LYS A 410 -10.40 13.64 35.51
N LYS A 411 -11.40 14.44 35.20
CA LYS A 411 -12.41 14.23 34.16
C LYS A 411 -11.89 14.81 32.84
N THR A 412 -11.93 14.04 31.76
CA THR A 412 -11.45 14.47 30.43
C THR A 412 -12.61 14.60 29.45
N SER A 413 -12.67 15.72 28.73
CA SER A 413 -13.65 15.99 27.69
C SER A 413 -12.93 16.31 26.38
N THR A 414 -13.47 15.87 25.25
CA THR A 414 -12.92 16.20 23.92
C THR A 414 -14.02 16.57 22.95
N LEU A 415 -13.84 17.71 22.29
CA LEU A 415 -14.67 18.16 21.18
C LEU A 415 -13.91 17.93 19.88
N PHE A 416 -14.51 17.21 18.95
CA PHE A 416 -13.98 16.96 17.61
C PHE A 416 -14.63 17.93 16.63
N LEU A 417 -13.82 18.57 15.81
CA LEU A 417 -14.20 19.52 14.77
C LEU A 417 -13.66 19.04 13.42
N ASP A 418 -14.40 19.29 12.35
CA ASP A 418 -13.99 19.00 10.96
C ASP A 418 -14.03 20.31 10.15
N VAL A 419 -12.96 20.59 9.40
CA VAL A 419 -12.91 21.78 8.53
C VAL A 419 -13.81 21.60 7.32
N LYS A 420 -14.83 22.47 7.20
CA LYS A 420 -15.82 22.43 6.13
C LYS A 420 -15.18 22.78 4.79
N GLY A 421 -15.19 21.82 3.87
CA GLY A 421 -14.69 22.01 2.50
C GLY A 421 -13.19 22.25 2.42
N ALA A 422 -12.40 21.63 3.31
CA ALA A 422 -10.93 21.71 3.41
C ALA A 422 -10.19 22.26 2.16
N PHE A 423 -9.76 21.40 1.24
CA PHE A 423 -9.01 21.80 0.05
C PHE A 423 -9.79 22.77 -0.86
N ASP A 424 -11.11 22.62 -0.92
CA ASP A 424 -11.96 23.29 -1.91
C ASP A 424 -12.25 24.76 -1.54
N HIS A 425 -12.14 25.12 -0.27
CA HIS A 425 -12.46 26.46 0.26
C HIS A 425 -11.24 27.30 0.63
N VAL A 426 -10.01 26.82 0.38
CA VAL A 426 -8.79 27.59 0.66
C VAL A 426 -8.82 28.92 -0.13
N SER A 427 -8.74 30.04 0.57
CA SER A 427 -8.59 31.35 -0.05
C SER A 427 -7.15 31.57 -0.51
N MET A 428 -6.98 31.96 -1.78
CA MET A 428 -5.68 32.31 -2.35
C MET A 428 -5.04 33.49 -1.62
N ASN A 429 -5.77 34.60 -1.46
CA ASN A 429 -5.22 35.82 -0.88
C ASN A 429 -4.79 35.58 0.57
N LYS A 430 -5.60 34.86 1.36
CA LYS A 430 -5.25 34.55 2.75
C LYS A 430 -4.08 33.57 2.85
N LEU A 431 -3.99 32.57 1.97
CA LEU A 431 -2.82 31.68 1.94
C LEU A 431 -1.54 32.45 1.62
N LEU A 432 -1.58 33.38 0.66
CA LEU A 432 -0.42 34.23 0.33
C LEU A 432 -0.04 35.16 1.49
N ASP A 433 -1.02 35.73 2.20
CA ASP A 433 -0.80 36.53 3.39
C ASP A 433 -0.13 35.73 4.52
N ILE A 434 -0.58 34.50 4.78
CA ILE A 434 0.08 33.58 5.73
C ILE A 434 1.52 33.29 5.29
N CYS A 435 1.76 33.02 4.01
CA CYS A 435 3.10 32.78 3.48
C CYS A 435 4.02 34.00 3.64
N LYS A 436 3.47 35.20 3.43
CA LYS A 436 4.14 36.49 3.65
C LYS A 436 4.50 36.66 5.14
N ASN A 437 3.55 36.44 6.05
CA ASN A 437 3.76 36.58 7.50
C ASN A 437 4.78 35.57 8.06
N LEU A 438 4.89 34.40 7.44
CA LEU A 438 5.93 33.41 7.75
C LEU A 438 7.31 33.76 7.14
N ASN A 439 7.41 34.85 6.37
CA ASN A 439 8.58 35.27 5.61
C ASN A 439 9.14 34.16 4.70
N LEU A 440 8.28 33.36 4.06
CA LEU A 440 8.70 32.29 3.16
C LEU A 440 9.44 32.83 1.93
N PRO A 441 10.32 32.06 1.27
CA PRO A 441 11.11 32.52 0.12
C PRO A 441 10.25 33.15 -1.00
N THR A 442 10.71 34.25 -1.58
CA THR A 442 9.98 35.00 -2.62
C THR A 442 9.63 34.13 -3.83
N SER A 443 10.57 33.32 -4.30
CA SER A 443 10.34 32.41 -5.44
C SER A 443 9.24 31.38 -5.15
N LEU A 444 9.16 30.87 -3.92
CA LEU A 444 8.08 29.98 -3.51
C LEU A 444 6.73 30.71 -3.48
N ILE A 445 6.68 31.91 -2.90
CA ILE A 445 5.44 32.71 -2.83
C ILE A 445 4.93 33.05 -4.24
N ALA A 446 5.83 33.50 -5.13
CA ALA A 446 5.52 33.76 -6.52
C ALA A 446 4.99 32.50 -7.23
N TRP A 447 5.64 31.35 -7.00
CA TRP A 447 5.20 30.09 -7.57
C TRP A 447 3.81 29.69 -7.08
N ILE A 448 3.53 29.81 -5.77
CA ILE A 448 2.20 29.52 -5.19
C ILE A 448 1.14 30.44 -5.79
N SER A 449 1.44 31.73 -5.94
CA SER A 449 0.54 32.70 -6.59
C SER A 449 0.23 32.30 -8.03
N SER A 450 1.26 31.95 -8.82
CA SER A 450 1.08 31.48 -10.20
C SER A 450 0.29 30.17 -10.29
N PHE A 451 0.56 29.22 -9.39
CA PHE A 451 -0.11 27.92 -9.32
C PHE A 451 -1.63 28.05 -9.04
N LEU A 452 -2.06 29.04 -8.27
CA LEU A 452 -3.46 29.18 -7.84
C LEU A 452 -4.31 30.02 -8.81
N LYS A 453 -3.70 30.94 -9.55
CA LYS A 453 -4.36 31.82 -10.53
C LYS A 453 -4.69 31.08 -11.83
N GLU A 454 -5.77 31.51 -12.50
CA GLU A 454 -6.11 31.12 -13.89
C GLU A 454 -6.19 29.60 -14.14
N ARG A 455 -6.69 28.84 -13.15
CA ARG A 455 -6.85 27.38 -13.27
C ARG A 455 -8.10 27.04 -14.08
N LEU A 456 -7.98 26.01 -14.92
CA LEU A 456 -9.07 25.50 -15.74
C LEU A 456 -9.40 24.05 -15.36
N LEU A 457 -10.68 23.78 -15.13
CA LEU A 457 -11.20 22.44 -14.87
C LEU A 457 -12.30 22.10 -15.86
N LYS A 458 -12.30 20.87 -16.35
CA LYS A 458 -13.46 20.24 -16.99
C LYS A 458 -13.94 19.05 -16.18
N LEU A 459 -15.24 18.89 -15.98
CA LEU A 459 -15.79 17.72 -15.30
C LEU A 459 -15.99 16.54 -16.26
N SER A 460 -15.74 15.31 -15.78
CA SER A 460 -16.00 14.09 -16.57
C SER A 460 -16.65 13.01 -15.70
N PHE A 461 -17.86 12.60 -16.10
CA PHE A 461 -18.64 11.52 -15.49
C PHE A 461 -19.67 10.98 -16.50
N ASP A 462 -20.18 9.76 -16.27
CA ASP A 462 -21.18 9.10 -17.11
C ASP A 462 -20.86 9.03 -18.62
N GLY A 463 -19.56 9.00 -18.96
CA GLY A 463 -19.08 8.97 -20.35
C GLY A 463 -19.12 10.32 -21.08
N GLN A 464 -19.52 11.40 -20.39
CA GLN A 464 -19.56 12.77 -20.90
C GLN A 464 -18.43 13.62 -20.31
N ILE A 465 -18.11 14.72 -21.00
CA ILE A 465 -17.01 15.62 -20.65
C ILE A 465 -17.46 17.05 -20.90
N GLU A 466 -17.24 17.93 -19.93
CA GLU A 466 -17.50 19.36 -20.04
C GLU A 466 -16.38 20.06 -20.85
N THR A 467 -16.66 21.27 -21.33
CA THR A 467 -15.62 22.20 -21.75
C THR A 467 -14.82 22.72 -20.55
N PHE A 468 -13.62 23.26 -20.80
CA PHE A 468 -12.83 23.87 -19.73
C PHE A 468 -13.52 25.14 -19.23
N LYS A 469 -13.64 25.26 -17.91
CA LYS A 469 -14.16 26.46 -17.23
C LYS A 469 -13.22 26.87 -16.09
N PRO A 470 -13.14 28.17 -15.77
CA PRO A 470 -12.28 28.68 -14.71
C PRO A 470 -12.67 28.16 -13.32
N ILE A 471 -11.68 28.03 -12.45
CA ILE A 471 -11.84 27.79 -11.01
C ILE A 471 -10.99 28.76 -10.22
N ASN A 472 -11.66 29.56 -9.39
CA ASN A 472 -11.05 30.66 -8.65
C ASN A 472 -10.90 30.37 -7.15
N THR A 473 -11.28 29.17 -6.69
CA THR A 473 -11.27 28.80 -5.27
C THR A 473 -10.54 27.48 -5.01
N GLY A 474 -9.99 27.35 -3.81
CA GLY A 474 -9.40 26.11 -3.32
C GLY A 474 -8.07 25.73 -3.97
N ILE A 475 -7.49 24.66 -3.46
CA ILE A 475 -6.26 24.04 -3.90
C ILE A 475 -6.57 22.67 -4.54
N PRO A 476 -5.94 22.28 -5.66
CA PRO A 476 -6.32 21.06 -6.39
C PRO A 476 -6.20 19.76 -5.55
N GLN A 477 -7.29 19.00 -5.44
CA GLN A 477 -7.27 17.66 -4.84
C GLN A 477 -6.60 16.65 -5.79
N GLY A 478 -5.37 16.22 -5.46
CA GLY A 478 -4.56 15.33 -6.30
C GLY A 478 -3.21 15.91 -6.72
N SER A 479 -2.97 17.18 -6.37
CA SER A 479 -1.66 17.84 -6.42
C SER A 479 -0.74 17.34 -5.28
N PRO A 480 0.55 17.07 -5.54
CA PRO A 480 1.54 16.75 -4.51
C PRO A 480 1.80 17.86 -3.48
N ILE A 481 1.65 19.15 -3.85
CA ILE A 481 1.94 20.28 -2.95
C ILE A 481 0.72 20.70 -2.11
N SER A 482 -0.50 20.45 -2.59
CA SER A 482 -1.74 20.83 -1.89
C SER A 482 -1.79 20.43 -0.40
N PRO A 483 -1.41 19.20 0.02
CA PRO A 483 -1.48 18.83 1.44
C PRO A 483 -0.65 19.72 2.36
N ILE A 484 0.58 20.08 1.96
CA ILE A 484 1.44 20.91 2.81
C ILE A 484 0.99 22.37 2.82
N LEU A 485 0.46 22.88 1.69
CA LEU A 485 -0.14 24.21 1.64
C LEU A 485 -1.38 24.31 2.54
N PHE A 486 -2.22 23.27 2.58
CA PHE A 486 -3.36 23.22 3.49
C PHE A 486 -2.92 23.27 4.96
N LEU A 487 -1.86 22.55 5.31
CA LEU A 487 -1.32 22.58 6.69
C LEU A 487 -0.78 23.95 7.06
N ILE A 488 -0.14 24.66 6.13
CA ILE A 488 0.28 26.06 6.32
C ILE A 488 -0.95 26.95 6.51
N TYR A 489 -2.00 26.76 5.71
CA TYR A 489 -3.24 27.55 5.77
C TYR A 489 -3.95 27.46 7.13
N ILE A 490 -4.05 26.27 7.71
CA ILE A 490 -4.75 26.06 8.99
C ILE A 490 -3.85 26.25 10.22
N ARG A 491 -2.58 26.60 10.03
CA ARG A 491 -1.57 26.70 11.08
C ARG A 491 -2.01 27.57 12.25
N ASP A 492 -2.55 28.75 11.94
CA ASP A 492 -2.77 29.80 12.93
C ASP A 492 -3.99 29.52 13.83
N LEU A 493 -4.76 28.47 13.51
CA LEU A 493 -5.83 27.96 14.38
C LEU A 493 -5.33 27.40 15.72
N PHE A 494 -4.05 27.01 15.80
CA PHE A 494 -3.49 26.29 16.94
C PHE A 494 -2.69 27.17 17.91
N SER A 495 -2.90 28.48 17.89
CA SER A 495 -2.13 29.48 18.66
C SER A 495 -2.58 29.66 20.13
N ALA A 496 -3.67 29.04 20.57
CA ALA A 496 -4.25 29.28 21.90
C ALA A 496 -3.67 28.37 23.02
N ASN A 497 -3.39 28.96 24.19
CA ASN A 497 -2.62 28.33 25.27
C ASN A 497 -3.43 27.61 26.37
N SER A 498 -4.76 27.46 26.28
CA SER A 498 -5.58 26.95 27.40
C SER A 498 -6.05 25.49 27.31
N ILE A 499 -5.94 24.84 26.15
CA ILE A 499 -6.36 23.44 25.96
C ILE A 499 -5.37 22.69 25.05
N LYS A 500 -5.44 21.35 25.04
CA LYS A 500 -4.59 20.52 24.19
C LYS A 500 -5.24 20.36 22.80
N TYR A 501 -4.48 20.68 21.76
CA TYR A 501 -4.86 20.48 20.37
C TYR A 501 -4.20 19.23 19.80
N LEU A 502 -4.97 18.44 19.06
CA LEU A 502 -4.46 17.41 18.16
C LEU A 502 -5.16 17.54 16.81
N SER A 503 -4.40 17.64 15.72
CA SER A 503 -4.97 17.78 14.38
C SER A 503 -4.40 16.75 13.40
N TYR A 504 -5.25 16.25 12.53
CA TYR A 504 -4.89 15.37 11.43
C TYR A 504 -5.54 15.84 10.12
N ILE A 505 -4.81 16.66 9.35
CA ILE A 505 -5.35 17.36 8.17
C ILE A 505 -6.54 18.23 8.60
N ASP A 506 -7.76 17.86 8.24
CA ASP A 506 -9.03 18.57 8.47
C ASP A 506 -9.70 18.19 9.80
N ASP A 507 -9.33 17.06 10.38
CA ASP A 507 -9.82 16.61 11.70
C ASP A 507 -9.06 17.36 12.82
N ILE A 508 -9.79 18.01 13.73
CA ILE A 508 -9.24 18.72 14.90
C ILE A 508 -9.89 18.17 16.17
N ALA A 509 -9.09 17.87 17.19
CA ALA A 509 -9.55 17.48 18.52
C ALA A 509 -9.09 18.51 19.56
N LEU A 510 -10.07 19.04 20.29
CA LEU A 510 -9.91 19.97 21.40
C LEU A 510 -10.10 19.20 22.71
N THR A 511 -9.02 18.98 23.46
CA THR A 511 -9.06 18.19 24.70
C THR A 511 -8.76 19.04 25.92
N THR A 512 -9.63 18.94 26.93
CA THR A 512 -9.44 19.57 28.25
C THR A 512 -9.66 18.56 29.37
N PHE A 513 -9.10 18.85 30.53
CA PHE A 513 -9.23 18.03 31.73
C PHE A 513 -9.29 18.89 32.99
N SER A 514 -10.12 18.48 33.95
CA SER A 514 -10.23 19.14 35.26
C SER A 514 -10.90 18.23 36.28
N THR A 515 -11.19 18.72 37.48
CA THR A 515 -11.93 17.95 38.50
C THR A 515 -13.44 17.90 38.28
N SER A 516 -14.01 18.70 37.35
CA SER A 516 -15.46 18.82 37.14
C SER A 516 -15.84 18.95 35.66
N TRP A 517 -16.98 18.37 35.26
CA TRP A 517 -17.52 18.52 33.91
C TRP A 517 -17.82 19.98 33.57
N LYS A 518 -18.34 20.76 34.53
CA LYS A 518 -18.66 22.19 34.34
C LYS A 518 -17.44 23.01 33.94
N LYS A 519 -16.28 22.75 34.57
CA LYS A 519 -15.01 23.41 34.23
C LYS A 519 -14.51 23.00 32.84
N ASN A 520 -14.69 21.74 32.46
CA ASN A 520 -14.35 21.27 31.13
C ASN A 520 -15.22 21.93 30.05
N ILE A 521 -16.54 22.01 30.27
CA ILE A 521 -17.48 22.68 29.37
C ILE A 521 -17.04 24.12 29.14
N PHE A 522 -16.86 24.90 30.21
CA PHE A 522 -16.42 26.29 30.11
C PHE A 522 -15.09 26.45 29.36
N SER A 523 -14.13 25.56 29.61
CA SER A 523 -12.83 25.57 28.91
C SER A 523 -12.97 25.27 27.42
N LEU A 524 -13.83 24.32 27.06
CA LEU A 524 -14.10 23.97 25.66
C LEU A 524 -14.89 25.07 24.95
N GLU A 525 -15.89 25.67 25.58
CA GLU A 525 -16.67 26.78 25.03
C GLU A 525 -15.76 27.98 24.73
N ARG A 526 -14.89 28.34 25.69
CA ARG A 526 -13.89 29.40 25.49
C ARG A 526 -12.94 29.08 24.34
N ALA A 527 -12.39 27.87 24.30
CA ALA A 527 -11.47 27.49 23.23
C ALA A 527 -12.17 27.41 21.86
N THR A 528 -13.43 26.99 21.84
CA THR A 528 -14.25 26.96 20.62
C THR A 528 -14.55 28.37 20.13
N LYS A 529 -14.86 29.32 21.02
CA LYS A 529 -15.01 30.73 20.66
C LYS A 529 -13.74 31.30 20.01
N GLN A 530 -12.57 30.96 20.55
CA GLN A 530 -11.29 31.38 20.00
C GLN A 530 -10.99 30.76 18.63
N ILE A 531 -11.14 29.43 18.48
CA ILE A 531 -10.85 28.79 17.19
C ILE A 531 -11.84 29.20 16.09
N TYR A 532 -13.10 29.51 16.43
CA TYR A 532 -14.07 30.05 15.47
C TYR A 532 -13.72 31.49 15.07
N ALA A 533 -13.22 32.32 15.99
CA ALA A 533 -12.75 33.67 15.68
C ALA A 533 -11.53 33.63 14.74
N LEU A 534 -10.52 32.82 15.07
CA LEU A 534 -9.35 32.58 14.22
C LEU A 534 -9.76 31.94 12.87
N GLY A 535 -10.75 31.06 12.88
CA GLY A 535 -11.33 30.48 11.68
C GLY A 535 -11.92 31.56 10.77
N LYS A 536 -12.73 32.47 11.32
CA LYS A 536 -13.32 33.59 10.58
C LYS A 536 -12.24 34.50 9.98
N GLU A 537 -11.21 34.86 10.75
CA GLU A 537 -10.07 35.67 10.30
C GLU A 537 -9.27 35.00 9.17
N ASN A 538 -9.17 33.67 9.21
CA ASN A 538 -8.45 32.87 8.23
C ASN A 538 -9.34 32.30 7.12
N ALA A 539 -10.58 32.77 6.97
CA ALA A 539 -11.54 32.26 5.98
C ALA A 539 -11.73 30.73 6.04
N ILE A 540 -11.81 30.18 7.26
CA ILE A 540 -12.03 28.77 7.58
C ILE A 540 -13.38 28.62 8.28
N GLN A 541 -14.16 27.63 7.86
CA GLN A 541 -15.43 27.25 8.49
C GLN A 541 -15.37 25.82 9.01
N PHE A 542 -16.15 25.51 10.04
CA PHE A 542 -16.28 24.16 10.60
C PHE A 542 -17.61 23.49 10.21
N ASP A 543 -17.59 22.16 10.03
CA ASP A 543 -18.75 21.36 9.67
C ASP A 543 -19.51 20.90 10.93
N LEU A 544 -20.57 21.63 11.26
CA LEU A 544 -21.40 21.42 12.45
C LEU A 544 -21.98 19.99 12.51
N ALA A 545 -22.34 19.41 11.37
CA ALA A 545 -22.93 18.07 11.31
C ALA A 545 -21.93 16.95 11.65
N LYS A 546 -20.63 17.27 11.66
CA LYS A 546 -19.55 16.36 12.05
C LYS A 546 -18.90 16.73 13.38
N THR A 547 -19.35 17.81 14.01
CA THR A 547 -18.87 18.21 15.32
C THR A 547 -19.43 17.24 16.36
N GLU A 548 -18.55 16.54 17.07
CA GLU A 548 -18.94 15.53 18.06
C GLU A 548 -18.24 15.79 19.39
N LEU A 549 -18.98 15.67 20.49
CA LEU A 549 -18.47 15.76 21.86
C LEU A 549 -18.39 14.38 22.50
N ILE A 550 -17.32 14.09 23.24
CA ILE A 550 -17.26 12.94 24.14
C ILE A 550 -16.69 13.32 25.51
N HIS A 551 -17.28 12.74 26.56
CA HIS A 551 -16.73 12.73 27.90
C HIS A 551 -16.19 11.34 28.19
N PHE A 552 -14.90 11.22 28.54
CA PHE A 552 -14.26 9.94 28.82
C PHE A 552 -14.54 9.50 30.26
N SER A 553 -15.80 9.12 30.52
CA SER A 553 -16.27 8.54 31.78
C SER A 553 -17.56 7.77 31.58
N THR A 554 -17.77 6.70 32.34
CA THR A 554 -19.00 5.92 32.34
C THR A 554 -20.05 6.46 33.31
N SER A 555 -19.83 7.61 33.96
CA SER A 555 -20.81 8.23 34.86
C SER A 555 -22.08 8.64 34.10
N LYS A 556 -23.25 8.52 34.74
CA LYS A 556 -24.52 9.01 34.17
C LYS A 556 -24.53 10.54 34.00
N ASP A 557 -23.79 11.26 34.85
CA ASP A 557 -23.70 12.73 34.82
C ASP A 557 -23.12 13.29 33.52
N THR A 558 -22.46 12.46 32.71
CA THR A 558 -21.91 12.91 31.43
C THR A 558 -23.01 13.22 30.43
N LYS A 559 -24.20 12.61 30.53
CA LYS A 559 -25.27 12.78 29.53
C LYS A 559 -25.86 14.19 29.51
N THR A 560 -25.79 14.91 30.62
CA THR A 560 -26.35 16.26 30.78
C THR A 560 -25.29 17.37 30.58
N ALA A 561 -24.04 16.99 30.31
CA ALA A 561 -22.90 17.89 30.21
C ALA A 561 -22.70 18.42 28.77
N SER A 562 -23.70 19.07 28.17
CA SER A 562 -23.61 19.61 26.82
C SER A 562 -22.69 20.83 26.72
N ILE A 563 -22.28 21.16 25.50
CA ILE A 563 -21.47 22.34 25.17
C ILE A 563 -22.26 23.24 24.24
N LYS A 564 -22.25 24.56 24.48
CA LYS A 564 -22.81 25.56 23.59
C LYS A 564 -21.73 26.12 22.66
N LEU A 565 -21.94 25.98 21.36
CA LEU A 565 -21.05 26.54 20.34
C LEU A 565 -21.29 28.05 20.15
N PRO A 566 -20.33 28.78 19.53
CA PRO A 566 -20.48 30.22 19.27
C PRO A 566 -21.66 30.60 18.37
N ASN A 567 -22.20 29.66 17.61
CA ASN A 567 -23.40 29.80 16.78
C ASN A 567 -24.68 29.41 17.53
N GLU A 568 -24.65 29.35 18.86
CA GLU A 568 -25.77 29.00 19.75
C GLU A 568 -26.25 27.54 19.68
N GLU A 569 -25.65 26.71 18.83
CA GLU A 569 -25.97 25.28 18.76
C GLU A 569 -25.45 24.51 19.99
N ILE A 570 -26.25 23.57 20.46
CA ILE A 570 -25.93 22.73 21.63
C ILE A 570 -25.47 21.34 21.15
N ILE A 571 -24.22 21.00 21.46
CA ILE A 571 -23.65 19.68 21.15
C ILE A 571 -23.79 18.77 22.36
N GLN A 572 -24.54 17.69 22.16
CA GLN A 572 -24.74 16.65 23.17
C GLN A 572 -23.57 15.64 23.15
N PRO A 573 -23.17 15.11 24.31
CA PRO A 573 -22.10 14.13 24.39
C PRO A 573 -22.53 12.77 23.82
N SER A 574 -21.73 12.25 22.88
CA SER A 574 -21.91 10.95 22.25
C SER A 574 -21.33 9.82 23.11
N THR A 575 -21.95 8.64 23.00
CA THR A 575 -21.46 7.39 23.62
C THR A 575 -20.47 6.64 22.74
N LEU A 576 -20.31 7.06 21.48
CA LEU A 576 -19.38 6.48 20.54
C LEU A 576 -19.00 7.53 19.48
N VAL A 577 -17.74 7.94 19.43
CA VAL A 577 -17.25 8.90 18.43
C VAL A 577 -16.23 8.24 17.51
N ARG A 578 -16.37 8.44 16.21
CA ARG A 578 -15.41 7.93 15.21
C ARG A 578 -14.41 9.01 14.84
N TRP A 579 -13.19 8.89 15.34
CA TRP A 579 -12.10 9.81 15.02
C TRP A 579 -10.89 9.06 14.45
N LEU A 580 -10.35 9.55 13.32
CA LEU A 580 -9.23 8.91 12.59
C LEU A 580 -9.46 7.43 12.24
N GLY A 581 -10.73 7.05 12.03
CA GLY A 581 -11.13 5.66 11.78
C GLY A 581 -11.14 4.73 13.01
N ILE A 582 -11.09 5.30 14.20
CA ILE A 582 -11.14 4.58 15.48
C ILE A 582 -12.40 5.02 16.21
N TRP A 583 -13.17 4.05 16.71
CA TRP A 583 -14.36 4.31 17.50
C TRP A 583 -13.99 4.35 18.98
N PHE A 584 -14.09 5.54 19.57
CA PHE A 584 -13.83 5.78 20.98
C PHE A 584 -15.13 5.70 21.78
N ASP A 585 -15.14 4.88 22.81
CA ASP A 585 -16.19 4.84 23.83
C ASP A 585 -15.72 5.52 25.12
N PRO A 586 -16.64 6.02 25.98
CA PRO A 586 -16.30 6.75 27.20
C PRO A 586 -15.35 6.02 28.16
N GLY A 587 -15.37 4.68 28.16
CA GLY A 587 -14.51 3.85 29.00
C GLY A 587 -13.21 3.38 28.34
N LEU A 588 -12.95 3.76 27.08
CA LEU A 588 -11.84 3.25 26.27
C LEU A 588 -11.77 1.71 26.24
N SER A 589 -12.94 1.05 26.20
CA SER A 589 -13.05 -0.40 26.13
C SER A 589 -12.77 -0.95 24.73
N PHE A 590 -13.01 -0.14 23.68
CA PHE A 590 -12.86 -0.44 22.26
C PHE A 590 -13.63 -1.69 21.77
N LYS A 591 -14.59 -2.18 22.55
CA LYS A 591 -15.38 -3.38 22.19
C LYS A 591 -16.13 -3.17 20.87
N GLN A 592 -16.80 -2.03 20.72
CA GLN A 592 -17.53 -1.69 19.49
C GLN A 592 -16.59 -1.51 18.30
N HIS A 593 -15.43 -0.87 18.49
CA HIS A 593 -14.40 -0.75 17.44
C HIS A 593 -13.98 -2.11 16.88
N VAL A 594 -13.60 -3.05 17.76
CA VAL A 594 -13.18 -4.40 17.35
C VAL A 594 -14.30 -5.14 16.63
N THR A 595 -15.54 -5.06 17.13
CA THR A 595 -16.70 -5.68 16.48
C THR A 595 -16.96 -5.12 15.08
N ILE A 596 -16.96 -3.79 14.92
CA ILE A 596 -17.15 -3.12 13.62
C ILE A 596 -16.05 -3.54 12.64
N ARG A 597 -14.78 -3.51 13.07
CA ARG A 597 -13.65 -3.90 12.22
C ARG A 597 -13.65 -5.38 11.86
N ALA A 598 -13.98 -6.26 12.79
CA ALA A 598 -14.11 -7.69 12.54
C ALA A 598 -15.23 -7.98 11.53
N THR A 599 -16.38 -7.31 11.62
CA THR A 599 -17.49 -7.45 10.67
C THR A 599 -17.09 -6.96 9.28
N GLN A 600 -16.48 -5.78 9.17
CA GLN A 600 -15.96 -5.26 7.89
C GLN A 600 -14.93 -6.20 7.26
N ALA A 601 -14.02 -6.73 8.08
CA ALA A 601 -13.02 -7.71 7.64
C ALA A 601 -13.67 -9.02 7.20
N LYS A 602 -14.71 -9.49 7.89
CA LYS A 602 -15.50 -10.68 7.51
C LYS A 602 -16.19 -10.49 6.16
N THR A 603 -16.77 -9.31 5.89
CA THR A 603 -17.32 -8.98 4.56
C THR A 603 -16.25 -9.00 3.47
N SER A 604 -15.07 -8.43 3.75
CA SER A 604 -13.91 -8.50 2.83
C SER A 604 -13.45 -9.95 2.61
N PHE A 605 -13.43 -10.78 3.66
CA PHE A 605 -13.12 -12.20 3.57
C PHE A 605 -14.10 -12.94 2.66
N TYR A 606 -15.41 -12.73 2.80
CA TYR A 606 -16.39 -13.42 1.95
C TYR A 606 -16.25 -13.05 0.47
N ARG A 607 -15.86 -11.79 0.17
CA ARG A 607 -15.51 -11.38 -1.20
C ARG A 607 -14.27 -12.11 -1.70
N MET A 608 -13.20 -12.15 -0.91
CA MET A 608 -11.99 -12.91 -1.22
C MET A 608 -12.30 -14.40 -1.42
N ALA A 609 -13.19 -14.97 -0.60
CA ALA A 609 -13.57 -16.37 -0.65
C ALA A 609 -14.29 -16.76 -1.98
N ARG A 610 -14.78 -15.80 -2.77
CA ARG A 610 -15.35 -16.06 -4.11
C ARG A 610 -14.27 -16.34 -5.17
N LEU A 611 -13.01 -16.01 -4.89
CA LEU A 611 -11.90 -16.12 -5.84
C LEU A 611 -11.27 -17.52 -5.92
N ALA A 612 -11.71 -18.45 -5.08
CA ALA A 612 -11.17 -19.81 -5.07
C ALA A 612 -12.14 -20.78 -4.39
N ASN A 613 -12.14 -22.06 -4.78
CA ASN A 613 -12.82 -23.15 -4.05
C ASN A 613 -11.84 -24.32 -3.80
N SER A 614 -12.25 -25.57 -3.62
CA SER A 614 -11.29 -26.68 -3.46
C SER A 614 -10.72 -27.19 -4.79
N GLU A 615 -11.30 -26.79 -5.92
CA GLU A 615 -10.96 -27.32 -7.25
C GLU A 615 -10.24 -26.30 -8.14
N LYS A 616 -10.66 -25.04 -8.12
CA LYS A 616 -10.23 -23.97 -9.05
C LYS A 616 -10.06 -22.61 -8.38
N GLY A 617 -9.37 -21.70 -9.08
CA GLY A 617 -9.14 -20.31 -8.68
C GLY A 617 -7.74 -20.06 -8.11
N LEU A 618 -7.58 -18.94 -7.40
CA LEU A 618 -6.27 -18.47 -6.92
C LEU A 618 -5.53 -19.52 -6.08
N SER A 619 -4.19 -19.58 -6.18
CA SER A 619 -3.39 -20.47 -5.33
C SER A 619 -3.52 -20.10 -3.85
N PRO A 620 -3.20 -21.03 -2.93
CA PRO A 620 -3.12 -20.72 -1.50
C PRO A 620 -2.18 -19.55 -1.19
N LYS A 621 -1.10 -19.38 -1.95
CA LYS A 621 -0.15 -18.27 -1.76
C LYS A 621 -0.82 -16.93 -2.06
N ALA A 622 -1.50 -16.83 -3.21
CA ALA A 622 -2.24 -15.65 -3.61
C ALA A 622 -3.39 -15.33 -2.63
N MET A 623 -4.15 -16.35 -2.22
CA MET A 623 -5.23 -16.22 -1.23
C MET A 623 -4.71 -15.74 0.14
N ARG A 624 -3.57 -16.26 0.62
CA ARG A 624 -2.92 -15.78 1.84
C ARG A 624 -2.48 -14.32 1.73
N GLN A 625 -1.92 -13.93 0.59
CA GLN A 625 -1.51 -12.55 0.35
C GLN A 625 -2.72 -11.60 0.38
N LEU A 626 -3.83 -11.97 -0.27
CA LEU A 626 -5.08 -11.20 -0.20
C LEU A 626 -5.65 -11.14 1.22
N TYR A 627 -5.59 -12.23 1.99
CA TYR A 627 -6.05 -12.24 3.38
C TYR A 627 -5.25 -11.24 4.23
N MET A 628 -3.92 -11.26 4.12
CA MET A 628 -3.05 -10.32 4.86
C MET A 628 -3.26 -8.87 4.42
N ALA A 629 -3.44 -8.63 3.13
CA ALA A 629 -3.55 -7.28 2.58
C ALA A 629 -4.94 -6.65 2.71
N CYS A 630 -6.01 -7.44 2.62
CA CYS A 630 -7.39 -6.95 2.50
C CYS A 630 -8.30 -7.34 3.67
N VAL A 631 -7.90 -8.29 4.54
CA VAL A 631 -8.72 -8.75 5.67
C VAL A 631 -8.05 -8.38 6.99
N THR A 632 -6.81 -8.82 7.25
CA THR A 632 -6.13 -8.51 8.52
C THR A 632 -5.86 -7.01 8.67
N SER A 633 -5.53 -6.31 7.58
CA SER A 633 -5.35 -4.85 7.58
C SER A 633 -6.59 -4.07 8.07
N ILE A 634 -7.79 -4.60 7.80
CA ILE A 634 -9.06 -4.03 8.28
C ILE A 634 -9.29 -4.43 9.74
N ALA A 635 -9.14 -5.72 10.05
CA ALA A 635 -9.45 -6.29 11.37
C ALA A 635 -8.54 -5.71 12.48
N ASP A 636 -7.26 -5.50 12.17
CA ASP A 636 -6.24 -5.10 13.14
C ASP A 636 -6.07 -3.58 13.25
N TYR A 637 -6.86 -2.79 12.50
CA TYR A 637 -6.71 -1.34 12.49
C TYR A 637 -6.88 -0.76 13.90
N GLY A 638 -5.91 0.05 14.33
CA GLY A 638 -5.89 0.63 15.68
C GLY A 638 -5.45 -0.33 16.79
N SER A 639 -5.01 -1.56 16.48
CA SER A 639 -4.62 -2.57 17.50
C SER A 639 -3.59 -2.08 18.52
N ILE A 640 -2.70 -1.17 18.12
CA ILE A 640 -1.74 -0.53 19.02
C ILE A 640 -2.42 0.13 20.23
N LEU A 641 -3.64 0.62 20.08
CA LEU A 641 -4.40 1.32 21.12
C LEU A 641 -5.21 0.36 21.99
N TRP A 642 -5.96 -0.54 21.34
CA TRP A 642 -6.96 -1.35 22.03
C TRP A 642 -6.46 -2.72 22.48
N TRP A 643 -5.37 -3.24 21.91
CA TRP A 643 -4.85 -4.56 22.28
C TRP A 643 -4.08 -4.51 23.59
N LYS A 644 -4.62 -5.21 24.59
CA LYS A 644 -4.08 -5.34 25.95
C LYS A 644 -4.08 -6.81 26.43
N GLY A 645 -4.16 -7.78 25.51
CA GLY A 645 -4.24 -9.21 25.82
C GLY A 645 -5.66 -9.75 26.08
N GLN A 646 -6.71 -9.04 25.65
CA GLN A 646 -8.09 -9.41 25.98
C GLN A 646 -8.53 -10.69 25.25
N ASN A 647 -8.96 -11.70 26.01
CA ASN A 647 -9.38 -13.00 25.47
C ASN A 647 -10.60 -12.89 24.54
N GLN A 648 -11.53 -11.96 24.81
CA GLN A 648 -12.69 -11.72 23.95
C GLN A 648 -12.28 -11.32 22.52
N PHE A 649 -11.34 -10.37 22.39
CA PHE A 649 -10.86 -9.90 21.09
C PHE A 649 -10.08 -10.98 20.35
N LYS A 650 -9.24 -11.73 21.09
CA LYS A 650 -8.54 -12.92 20.57
C LYS A 650 -9.51 -13.91 19.93
N LYS A 651 -10.59 -14.28 20.63
CA LYS A 651 -11.61 -15.23 20.13
C LYS A 651 -12.30 -14.74 18.85
N ILE A 652 -12.69 -13.47 18.79
CA ILE A 652 -13.35 -12.88 17.61
C ILE A 652 -12.42 -12.98 16.39
N LEU A 653 -11.17 -12.55 16.53
CA LEU A 653 -10.21 -12.56 15.44
C LEU A 653 -9.75 -13.96 15.06
N GLN A 654 -9.64 -14.88 16.03
CA GLN A 654 -9.32 -16.28 15.74
C GLN A 654 -10.42 -16.93 14.92
N SER A 655 -11.70 -16.66 15.21
CA SER A 655 -12.82 -17.16 14.42
C SER A 655 -12.73 -16.73 12.94
N LEU A 656 -12.42 -15.45 12.70
CA LEU A 656 -12.19 -14.94 11.35
C LEU A 656 -10.97 -15.60 10.67
N GLN A 657 -9.86 -15.77 11.40
CA GLN A 657 -8.67 -16.46 10.88
C GLN A 657 -8.97 -17.92 10.54
N ASN A 658 -9.74 -18.63 11.37
CA ASN A 658 -10.11 -20.03 11.13
C ASN A 658 -10.92 -20.20 9.83
N LEU A 659 -11.76 -19.23 9.47
CA LEU A 659 -12.46 -19.23 8.18
C LEU A 659 -11.46 -19.07 7.02
N ALA A 660 -10.50 -18.16 7.18
CA ALA A 660 -9.47 -17.91 6.18
C ALA A 660 -8.52 -19.09 5.97
N LEU A 661 -8.04 -19.71 7.05
CA LEU A 661 -7.15 -20.87 7.01
C LEU A 661 -7.75 -22.00 6.16
N ARG A 662 -9.01 -22.37 6.44
CA ARG A 662 -9.73 -23.40 5.69
C ARG A 662 -9.86 -23.05 4.22
N LYS A 663 -10.19 -21.79 3.91
CA LYS A 663 -10.39 -21.34 2.54
C LYS A 663 -9.10 -21.27 1.75
N ILE A 664 -8.01 -20.85 2.38
CA ILE A 664 -6.68 -20.76 1.77
C ILE A 664 -6.19 -22.17 1.38
N LEU A 665 -6.25 -23.13 2.30
CA LEU A 665 -5.81 -24.50 2.06
C LEU A 665 -6.80 -25.34 1.25
N GLY A 666 -8.09 -24.99 1.25
CA GLY A 666 -9.17 -25.79 0.67
C GLY A 666 -9.43 -27.10 1.43
N VAL A 667 -9.41 -27.02 2.76
CA VAL A 667 -9.59 -28.16 3.67
C VAL A 667 -10.95 -28.13 4.37
N PHE A 668 -11.35 -29.27 4.94
CA PHE A 668 -12.66 -29.47 5.56
C PHE A 668 -12.86 -28.64 6.84
N LYS A 669 -14.12 -28.37 7.21
CA LYS A 669 -14.50 -27.57 8.39
C LYS A 669 -13.92 -28.11 9.72
N THR A 670 -13.79 -29.42 9.80
CA THR A 670 -13.31 -30.22 10.93
C THR A 670 -11.78 -30.20 11.08
N SER A 671 -11.05 -29.66 10.11
CA SER A 671 -9.57 -29.66 10.14
C SER A 671 -9.05 -28.94 11.39
N PRO A 672 -8.06 -29.50 12.10
CA PRO A 672 -7.49 -28.92 13.30
C PRO A 672 -6.81 -27.58 13.02
N ILE A 673 -7.01 -26.59 13.91
CA ILE A 673 -6.55 -25.20 13.71
C ILE A 673 -5.03 -25.08 13.71
N LYS A 674 -4.34 -25.65 14.71
CA LYS A 674 -2.88 -25.52 14.87
C LYS A 674 -2.10 -26.00 13.63
N PRO A 675 -2.40 -27.18 13.04
CA PRO A 675 -1.78 -27.60 11.78
C PRO A 675 -2.06 -26.63 10.62
N MET A 676 -3.30 -26.14 10.48
CA MET A 676 -3.61 -25.18 9.42
C MET A 676 -2.81 -23.87 9.55
N GLU A 677 -2.61 -23.36 10.76
CA GLU A 677 -1.79 -22.16 11.01
C GLU A 677 -0.35 -22.34 10.54
N ILE A 678 0.24 -23.52 10.79
CA ILE A 678 1.58 -23.89 10.32
C ILE A 678 1.62 -23.97 8.79
N GLU A 679 0.69 -24.70 8.17
CA GLU A 679 0.69 -24.92 6.72
C GLU A 679 0.45 -23.62 5.94
N VAL A 680 -0.42 -22.74 6.43
CA VAL A 680 -0.65 -21.42 5.83
C VAL A 680 0.45 -20.42 6.22
N ALA A 681 1.33 -20.74 7.17
CA ALA A 681 2.31 -19.80 7.71
C ALA A 681 1.64 -18.52 8.26
N LEU A 682 0.54 -18.66 9.00
CA LEU A 682 -0.16 -17.57 9.69
C LEU A 682 -0.20 -17.84 11.18
N CYS A 683 0.51 -17.04 11.96
CA CYS A 683 0.49 -17.15 13.42
C CYS A 683 -0.89 -16.75 13.98
N PRO A 684 -1.27 -17.25 15.18
CA PRO A 684 -2.48 -16.83 15.88
C PRO A 684 -2.58 -15.29 16.00
N PRO A 685 -3.80 -14.72 16.05
CA PRO A 685 -4.00 -13.28 16.22
C PRO A 685 -3.29 -12.71 17.45
N GLU A 686 -3.26 -13.44 18.57
CA GLU A 686 -2.54 -12.99 19.77
C GLU A 686 -1.05 -12.74 19.51
N VAL A 687 -0.35 -13.70 18.89
CA VAL A 687 1.07 -13.56 18.52
C VAL A 687 1.25 -12.39 17.55
N ARG A 688 0.36 -12.28 16.57
CA ARG A 688 0.38 -11.23 15.55
C ARG A 688 0.21 -9.83 16.16
N LEU A 689 -0.75 -9.65 17.06
CA LEU A 689 -1.04 -8.39 17.73
C LEU A 689 0.05 -8.01 18.74
N ASN A 690 0.55 -8.97 19.53
CA ASN A 690 1.71 -8.76 20.41
C ASN A 690 2.95 -8.33 19.62
N THR A 691 3.19 -8.95 18.46
CA THR A 691 4.26 -8.54 17.56
C THR A 691 4.04 -7.10 17.06
N GLY A 692 2.80 -6.72 16.74
CA GLY A 692 2.46 -5.35 16.35
C GLY A 692 2.78 -4.32 17.44
N ILE A 693 2.49 -4.63 18.70
CA ILE A 693 2.88 -3.80 19.86
C ILE A 693 4.39 -3.63 19.94
N LYS A 694 5.16 -4.75 19.89
CA LYS A 694 6.63 -4.70 19.92
C LYS A 694 7.22 -3.94 18.73
N GLN A 695 6.63 -4.06 17.54
CA GLN A 695 7.04 -3.31 16.35
C GLN A 695 6.79 -1.81 16.50
N TYR A 696 5.68 -1.41 17.13
CA TYR A 696 5.44 -0.01 17.44
C TYR A 696 6.42 0.50 18.51
N ALA A 697 6.68 -0.28 19.55
CA ALA A 697 7.70 0.04 20.56
C ALA A 697 9.09 0.23 19.91
N PHE A 698 9.48 -0.68 19.02
CA PHE A 698 10.72 -0.58 18.26
C PHE A 698 10.74 0.66 17.36
N ARG A 699 9.59 1.05 16.80
CA ARG A 699 9.48 2.35 16.09
C ARG A 699 9.70 3.52 17.05
N LEU A 700 9.18 3.50 18.28
CA LEU A 700 9.36 4.57 19.26
C LEU A 700 10.83 4.81 19.62
N LEU A 701 11.68 3.79 19.56
CA LEU A 701 13.12 3.97 19.76
C LEU A 701 13.83 4.72 18.62
N LYS A 702 13.19 4.85 17.46
CA LYS A 702 13.77 5.43 16.22
C LYS A 702 13.07 6.72 15.76
N ILE A 703 12.10 7.22 16.52
CA ILE A 703 11.46 8.50 16.19
C ILE A 703 12.26 9.64 16.79
N SER A 704 12.27 10.78 16.11
CA SER A 704 12.93 11.99 16.58
C SER A 704 12.55 12.32 18.03
N PRO A 705 13.51 12.78 18.87
CA PRO A 705 13.21 13.35 20.18
C PRO A 705 12.15 14.45 20.14
N SER A 706 12.09 15.23 19.05
CA SER A 706 11.09 16.29 18.84
C SER A 706 9.70 15.77 18.45
N HIS A 707 9.55 14.47 18.20
CA HIS A 707 8.26 13.88 17.86
C HIS A 707 7.32 13.91 19.07
N PRO A 708 6.05 14.36 18.95
CA PRO A 708 5.17 14.53 20.12
C PRO A 708 4.95 13.28 20.97
N VAL A 709 4.89 12.08 20.34
CA VAL A 709 4.81 10.81 21.09
C VAL A 709 6.06 10.57 21.93
N ASN A 710 7.26 10.92 21.44
CA ASN A 710 8.50 10.76 22.19
C ASN A 710 8.56 11.75 23.37
N LEU A 711 8.15 13.01 23.14
CA LEU A 711 8.02 14.01 24.21
C LEU A 711 7.09 13.53 25.33
N VAL A 712 5.92 12.98 24.99
CA VAL A 712 5.00 12.43 26.01
C VAL A 712 5.57 11.19 26.68
N ALA A 713 6.18 10.27 25.94
CA ALA A 713 6.79 9.07 26.50
C ALA A 713 7.94 9.38 27.47
N THR A 714 8.75 10.40 27.16
CA THR A 714 9.85 10.87 28.02
C THR A 714 9.30 11.51 29.29
N LYS A 715 8.30 12.39 29.16
CA LYS A 715 7.61 12.98 30.33
C LYS A 715 7.05 11.92 31.28
N LEU A 716 6.43 10.86 30.75
CA LEU A 716 5.92 9.76 31.56
C LEU A 716 7.03 8.97 32.27
N ALA A 717 8.19 8.81 31.64
CA ALA A 717 9.33 8.14 32.26
C ALA A 717 9.88 8.97 33.44
N THR A 718 10.11 10.27 33.24
CA THR A 718 10.57 11.18 34.30
C THR A 718 9.56 11.28 35.46
N GLU A 719 8.26 11.34 35.16
CA GLU A 719 7.22 11.34 36.19
C GLU A 719 7.21 10.06 37.03
N LYS A 720 7.54 8.92 36.41
CA LYS A 720 7.63 7.65 37.10
C LYS A 720 8.89 7.57 37.97
N GLU A 721 10.05 7.97 37.46
CA GLU A 721 11.30 8.03 38.23
C GLU A 721 11.17 8.93 39.46
N ASN A 722 10.60 10.13 39.30
CA ASN A 722 10.35 11.04 40.41
C ASN A 722 9.37 10.45 41.45
N GLN A 723 8.42 9.60 41.02
CA GLN A 723 7.53 8.89 41.94
C GLN A 723 8.25 7.75 42.67
N ASP A 724 9.12 7.02 41.99
CA ASP A 724 9.87 5.89 42.55
C ASP A 724 10.89 6.38 43.61
N VAL A 725 11.50 7.56 43.43
CA VAL A 725 12.42 8.19 44.41
C VAL A 725 11.71 8.61 45.71
N VAL A 726 10.43 8.96 45.64
CA VAL A 726 9.63 9.51 46.76
C VAL A 726 8.73 8.44 47.41
N ALA A 727 8.77 7.18 46.95
CA ALA A 727 7.81 6.15 47.34
C ALA A 727 8.11 5.49 48.70
N THR A 728 7.13 5.48 49.60
CA THR A 728 7.04 4.57 50.77
C THR A 728 6.40 3.22 50.38
N PRO A 729 6.64 2.13 51.13
CA PRO A 729 6.24 0.76 50.76
C PRO A 729 4.73 0.50 50.57
N GLN A 730 3.85 1.42 50.99
CA GLN A 730 2.41 1.18 51.11
C GLN A 730 1.54 1.79 49.98
N ARG A 731 2.13 2.41 48.94
CA ARG A 731 1.33 3.04 47.86
C ARG A 731 0.92 2.05 46.76
N LYS A 732 -0.39 1.98 46.44
CA LYS A 732 -0.93 1.21 45.29
C LYS A 732 -0.27 1.65 43.98
N GLN A 733 0.45 0.75 43.30
CA GLN A 733 1.00 0.99 41.97
C GLN A 733 -0.11 1.43 40.98
N LEU A 734 0.10 2.58 40.32
CA LEU A 734 -0.81 3.09 39.30
C LEU A 734 -0.81 2.14 38.08
N LYS A 735 -1.99 1.89 37.50
CA LYS A 735 -2.12 1.04 36.29
C LYS A 735 -1.36 1.68 35.12
N PRO A 736 -0.47 0.95 34.40
CA PRO A 736 0.31 1.50 33.29
C PRO A 736 -0.55 1.93 32.09
N THR A 737 -0.20 3.04 31.44
CA THR A 737 -0.89 3.56 30.25
C THR A 737 -0.59 2.62 29.08
N GLN A 738 -1.37 2.71 28.02
CA GLN A 738 -1.08 1.94 26.82
C GLN A 738 0.30 2.29 26.25
N LEU A 739 0.70 3.57 26.26
CA LEU A 739 2.02 3.98 25.79
C LEU A 739 3.16 3.40 26.64
N GLU A 740 3.02 3.39 27.97
CA GLU A 740 3.98 2.72 28.87
C GLU A 740 4.04 1.21 28.63
N LYS A 741 2.89 0.55 28.46
CA LYS A 741 2.85 -0.89 28.14
C LYS A 741 3.57 -1.20 26.83
N ILE A 742 3.37 -0.35 25.81
CA ILE A 742 4.07 -0.49 24.53
C ILE A 742 5.58 -0.33 24.75
N LYS A 743 6.04 0.73 25.41
CA LYS A 743 7.48 0.95 25.68
C LYS A 743 8.10 -0.23 26.45
N ASN A 744 7.42 -0.67 27.50
CA ASN A 744 7.88 -1.77 28.36
C ASN A 744 7.88 -3.14 27.65
N SER A 745 7.22 -3.28 26.49
CA SER A 745 7.15 -4.56 25.76
C SER A 745 8.47 -5.02 25.16
N ILE A 746 9.47 -4.12 25.08
CA ILE A 746 10.84 -4.41 24.62
C ILE A 746 11.94 -3.88 25.56
N GLN A 747 11.60 -3.11 26.60
CA GLN A 747 12.59 -2.41 27.42
C GLN A 747 13.50 -3.35 28.23
N LYS A 748 13.03 -4.56 28.56
CA LYS A 748 13.85 -5.56 29.27
C LYS A 748 14.79 -6.33 28.33
N ASP A 749 14.67 -6.10 27.01
CA ASP A 749 15.36 -6.90 26.01
C ASP A 749 16.75 -6.32 25.63
N PHE A 750 17.09 -5.11 26.09
CA PHE A 750 18.38 -4.45 25.83
C PHE A 750 18.67 -3.33 26.84
N ASP A 751 19.93 -2.92 26.98
CA ASP A 751 20.33 -1.73 27.74
C ASP A 751 20.23 -0.47 26.86
N PRO A 752 19.35 0.50 27.18
CA PRO A 752 19.23 1.75 26.44
C PRO A 752 20.52 2.59 26.36
N LEU A 753 21.43 2.46 27.32
CA LEU A 753 22.71 3.20 27.31
C LEU A 753 23.68 2.70 26.25
N THR A 754 23.52 1.44 25.84
CA THR A 754 24.34 0.81 24.79
C THR A 754 23.74 0.95 23.40
N LEU A 755 22.52 1.48 23.25
CA LEU A 755 21.81 1.51 21.97
C LEU A 755 22.52 2.44 20.96
N GLU A 756 22.72 1.98 19.73
CA GLU A 756 23.34 2.78 18.66
C GLU A 756 22.62 4.13 18.50
N GLY A 757 23.38 5.22 18.40
CA GLY A 757 22.82 6.57 18.25
C GLY A 757 22.30 6.83 16.83
N ILE A 758 21.05 7.31 16.72
CA ILE A 758 20.53 7.90 15.47
C ILE A 758 20.46 9.41 15.62
N HIS A 759 21.25 10.11 14.82
CA HIS A 759 21.13 11.55 14.67
C HIS A 759 20.02 11.86 13.65
N HIS A 760 18.88 12.31 14.15
CA HIS A 760 17.73 12.69 13.33
C HIS A 760 17.97 14.00 12.58
N PHE A 761 18.76 13.93 11.51
CA PHE A 761 18.84 14.99 10.51
C PHE A 761 17.86 14.68 9.40
N TYR A 762 16.92 15.58 9.16
CA TYR A 762 16.26 15.58 7.87
C TYR A 762 17.32 16.01 6.86
N PHE A 763 17.73 15.16 5.93
CA PHE A 763 18.68 15.57 4.91
C PHE A 763 17.97 16.56 3.97
N PRO A 764 18.53 17.77 3.75
CA PRO A 764 17.92 18.72 2.83
C PRO A 764 17.80 18.08 1.45
N PRO A 765 16.64 18.21 0.77
CA PRO A 765 16.40 17.57 -0.53
C PRO A 765 17.48 17.88 -1.58
N TRP A 766 18.09 19.06 -1.51
CA TRP A 766 19.14 19.55 -2.41
C TRP A 766 20.57 19.08 -2.10
N LYS A 767 20.84 18.40 -0.96
CA LYS A 767 22.19 17.86 -0.63
C LYS A 767 22.17 16.36 -0.35
N LYS A 768 21.38 15.59 -1.10
CA LYS A 768 21.19 14.15 -0.83
C LYS A 768 22.26 13.25 -1.47
N GLU A 769 23.27 13.80 -2.10
CA GLU A 769 24.35 13.05 -2.74
C GLU A 769 25.48 12.72 -1.75
N VAL A 770 26.14 11.60 -1.99
CA VAL A 770 27.31 11.17 -1.21
C VAL A 770 28.60 11.42 -1.99
N PRO A 771 29.72 11.72 -1.33
CA PRO A 771 31.02 12.02 -1.95
C PRO A 771 31.73 10.79 -2.54
N TYR A 772 30.98 9.73 -2.90
CA TYR A 772 31.53 8.50 -3.47
C TYR A 772 30.54 7.85 -4.43
N LYS A 773 31.07 7.18 -5.46
CA LYS A 773 30.25 6.38 -6.39
C LYS A 773 30.00 4.98 -5.82
N VAL A 774 28.79 4.47 -5.98
CA VAL A 774 28.42 3.09 -5.56
C VAL A 774 28.07 2.25 -6.79
N ASN A 775 28.91 1.27 -7.07
CA ASN A 775 28.81 0.38 -8.23
C ASN A 775 28.39 -1.03 -7.81
N ILE A 776 27.21 -1.46 -8.22
CA ILE A 776 26.69 -2.80 -7.94
C ILE A 776 26.37 -3.47 -9.27
N SER A 777 27.08 -4.56 -9.58
CA SER A 777 26.88 -5.32 -10.81
C SER A 777 25.51 -5.99 -10.85
N LYS A 778 24.92 -6.08 -12.03
CA LYS A 778 23.70 -6.87 -12.30
C LYS A 778 23.99 -8.23 -12.94
N LEU A 779 25.26 -8.50 -13.23
CA LEU A 779 25.74 -9.72 -13.90
C LEU A 779 25.74 -10.92 -12.94
N GLY A 780 25.93 -12.12 -13.49
CA GLY A 780 26.11 -13.34 -12.68
C GLY A 780 27.36 -13.25 -11.79
N LYS A 781 27.41 -14.07 -10.73
CA LYS A 781 28.55 -14.06 -9.78
C LYS A 781 29.87 -14.36 -10.49
N GLU A 782 29.93 -15.39 -11.33
CA GLU A 782 31.16 -15.80 -12.02
C GLU A 782 31.65 -14.73 -13.01
N GLU A 783 30.75 -14.18 -13.83
CA GLU A 783 31.07 -13.08 -14.75
C GLU A 783 31.56 -11.83 -14.01
N ALA A 784 30.91 -11.47 -12.91
CA ALA A 784 31.33 -10.34 -12.09
C ALA A 784 32.71 -10.55 -11.46
N ALA A 785 33.02 -11.78 -11.01
CA ALA A 785 34.35 -12.14 -10.50
C ALA A 785 35.42 -12.04 -11.60
N MET A 786 35.12 -12.54 -12.80
CA MET A 786 36.03 -12.47 -13.95
C MET A 786 36.35 -11.03 -14.35
N ILE A 787 35.32 -10.18 -14.47
CA ILE A 787 35.48 -8.76 -14.79
C ILE A 787 36.30 -8.05 -13.72
N HIS A 788 36.06 -8.35 -12.45
CA HIS A 788 36.83 -7.81 -11.35
C HIS A 788 38.30 -8.23 -11.42
N ASN A 789 38.59 -9.52 -11.61
CA ASN A 789 39.95 -10.04 -11.68
C ASN A 789 40.73 -9.44 -12.86
N LEU A 790 40.08 -9.24 -14.02
CA LEU A 790 40.65 -8.51 -15.15
C LEU A 790 40.94 -7.05 -14.80
N ALA A 791 39.96 -6.35 -14.22
CA ALA A 791 40.12 -4.95 -13.82
C ALA A 791 41.18 -4.76 -12.72
N PHE A 792 41.36 -5.75 -11.84
CA PHE A 792 42.39 -5.78 -10.83
C PHE A 792 43.77 -6.02 -11.45
N LYS A 793 43.90 -6.97 -12.38
CA LYS A 793 45.17 -7.27 -13.08
C LYS A 793 45.68 -6.06 -13.87
N TYR A 794 44.80 -5.35 -14.57
CA TYR A 794 45.13 -4.21 -15.43
C TYR A 794 44.86 -2.84 -14.77
N ARG A 795 44.92 -2.75 -13.44
CA ARG A 795 44.65 -1.50 -12.70
C ARG A 795 45.74 -0.44 -12.91
N CYS A 796 45.35 0.84 -12.84
CA CYS A 796 46.27 1.97 -12.96
C CYS A 796 47.28 2.03 -11.79
N LYS A 797 48.46 2.61 -12.04
CA LYS A 797 49.55 2.75 -11.04
C LYS A 797 49.15 3.53 -9.77
N ASN A 798 48.09 4.34 -9.81
CA ASN A 798 47.61 5.12 -8.65
C ASN A 798 46.35 4.53 -8.01
N THR A 799 45.97 3.28 -8.35
CA THR A 799 44.75 2.64 -7.83
C THR A 799 45.04 1.74 -6.64
N ILE A 800 44.55 2.12 -5.46
CA ILE A 800 44.63 1.33 -4.22
C ILE A 800 43.31 0.59 -4.06
N THR A 801 43.41 -0.72 -3.80
CA THR A 801 42.25 -1.60 -3.67
C THR A 801 42.10 -2.04 -2.22
N ILE A 802 40.92 -1.87 -1.64
CA ILE A 802 40.63 -2.27 -0.26
C ILE A 802 39.46 -3.24 -0.28
N TYR A 803 39.60 -4.38 0.40
CA TYR A 803 38.53 -5.37 0.57
C TYR A 803 38.08 -5.40 2.02
N THR A 804 36.78 -5.58 2.23
CA THR A 804 36.18 -5.63 3.56
C THR A 804 35.16 -6.75 3.62
N ASP A 805 35.14 -7.48 4.73
CA ASP A 805 34.11 -8.48 5.00
C ASP A 805 33.76 -8.51 6.51
N ALA A 806 32.63 -9.11 6.85
CA ALA A 806 32.29 -9.40 8.24
C ALA A 806 31.67 -10.79 8.40
N SER A 807 31.94 -11.43 9.53
CA SER A 807 31.57 -12.81 9.77
C SER A 807 31.10 -13.04 11.21
N SER A 808 30.39 -14.15 11.40
CA SER A 808 30.02 -14.68 12.71
C SER A 808 30.17 -16.19 12.67
N THR A 809 30.84 -16.76 13.66
CA THR A 809 31.16 -18.20 13.73
C THR A 809 30.55 -18.81 14.99
N LEU A 810 30.26 -20.12 14.96
CA LEU A 810 29.67 -20.84 16.10
C LEU A 810 30.53 -20.77 17.38
N GLU A 811 31.85 -20.85 17.22
CA GLU A 811 32.83 -20.76 18.30
C GLU A 811 33.30 -19.33 18.59
N GLY A 812 32.81 -18.35 17.84
CA GLY A 812 33.23 -16.95 17.96
C GLY A 812 32.39 -16.17 18.96
N ILE A 813 32.96 -15.12 19.54
CA ILE A 813 32.29 -14.22 20.49
C ILE A 813 31.91 -12.94 19.75
N GLY A 814 30.79 -12.96 19.02
CA GLY A 814 30.26 -11.76 18.35
C GLY A 814 30.49 -11.73 16.83
N ILE A 815 30.68 -10.53 16.30
CA ILE A 815 30.82 -10.27 14.85
C ILE A 815 32.23 -9.74 14.57
N GLY A 816 32.99 -10.50 13.78
CA GLY A 816 34.32 -10.13 13.33
C GLY A 816 34.28 -9.38 12.00
N ILE A 817 35.22 -8.46 11.80
CA ILE A 817 35.41 -7.65 10.59
C ILE A 817 36.85 -7.84 10.13
N GLY A 818 37.03 -8.06 8.83
CA GLY A 818 38.33 -8.15 8.19
C GLY A 818 38.48 -7.07 7.12
N ILE A 819 39.65 -6.42 7.10
CA ILE A 819 40.01 -5.42 6.09
C ILE A 819 41.37 -5.78 5.52
N ALA A 820 41.49 -5.78 4.19
CA ALA A 820 42.74 -6.03 3.48
C ALA A 820 43.00 -4.95 2.42
N VAL A 821 44.15 -4.29 2.51
CA VAL A 821 44.57 -3.22 1.60
C VAL A 821 45.67 -3.72 0.68
N ILE A 822 45.44 -3.63 -0.63
CA ILE A 822 46.38 -4.07 -1.67
C ILE A 822 46.79 -2.89 -2.53
N LEU A 823 48.11 -2.67 -2.60
CA LEU A 823 48.74 -1.60 -3.37
C LEU A 823 48.74 -1.92 -4.88
N PRO A 824 49.01 -0.92 -5.75
CA PRO A 824 49.13 -1.11 -7.20
C PRO A 824 50.13 -2.19 -7.61
N ASN A 825 51.20 -2.39 -6.84
CA ASN A 825 52.22 -3.43 -7.07
C ASN A 825 51.81 -4.84 -6.60
N GLY A 826 50.60 -5.01 -6.06
CA GLY A 826 50.08 -6.30 -5.58
C GLY A 826 50.47 -6.64 -4.14
N ARG A 827 51.29 -5.82 -3.48
CA ARG A 827 51.65 -6.02 -2.07
C ARG A 827 50.48 -5.67 -1.16
N ILE A 828 50.26 -6.50 -0.16
CA ILE A 828 49.36 -6.20 0.95
C ILE A 828 50.08 -5.18 1.83
N SER A 829 49.53 -3.98 1.98
CA SER A 829 50.14 -2.92 2.78
C SER A 829 49.57 -2.81 4.17
N HIS A 830 48.36 -3.30 4.39
CA HIS A 830 47.67 -3.22 5.66
C HIS A 830 46.59 -4.29 5.77
N GLN A 831 46.44 -4.84 6.97
CA GLN A 831 45.38 -5.74 7.36
C GLN A 831 44.85 -5.30 8.73
N GLU A 832 43.54 -5.39 8.91
CA GLU A 832 42.89 -5.02 10.17
C GLU A 832 41.81 -6.06 10.53
N THR A 833 41.74 -6.41 11.81
CA THR A 833 40.75 -7.33 12.38
C THR A 833 40.05 -6.65 13.55
N ILE A 834 38.72 -6.59 13.55
CA ILE A 834 37.92 -5.91 14.58
C ILE A 834 36.76 -6.81 15.01
N ASN A 835 36.49 -6.91 16.32
CA ASN A 835 35.28 -7.58 16.82
C ASN A 835 34.31 -6.57 17.42
N ILE A 836 33.09 -6.47 16.89
CA ILE A 836 32.09 -5.47 17.34
C ILE A 836 31.10 -5.99 18.40
N GLY A 837 31.32 -7.20 18.91
CA GLY A 837 30.53 -7.78 20.01
C GLY A 837 29.26 -8.51 19.58
N VAL A 838 28.49 -8.99 20.57
CA VAL A 838 27.38 -9.94 20.40
C VAL A 838 26.01 -9.29 20.15
N ASN A 839 25.87 -8.00 20.46
CA ASN A 839 24.59 -7.26 20.33
C ASN A 839 24.42 -6.60 18.94
N GLN A 840 25.21 -7.04 17.96
CA GLN A 840 25.25 -6.52 16.60
C GLN A 840 25.09 -7.65 15.58
N LEU A 841 24.72 -7.31 14.34
CA LEU A 841 24.60 -8.28 13.25
C LEU A 841 25.80 -8.20 12.31
N VAL A 842 26.01 -9.25 11.51
CA VAL A 842 27.00 -9.25 10.40
C VAL A 842 26.82 -8.01 9.51
N TYR A 843 25.57 -7.60 9.25
CA TYR A 843 25.23 -6.36 8.56
C TYR A 843 25.89 -5.09 9.16
N ASN A 844 25.96 -4.98 10.49
CA ASN A 844 26.64 -3.87 11.15
C ASN A 844 28.16 -3.94 10.91
N GLY A 845 28.72 -5.15 10.97
CA GLY A 845 30.13 -5.41 10.64
C GLY A 845 30.46 -5.03 9.20
N GLU A 846 29.62 -5.42 8.24
CA GLU A 846 29.81 -5.10 6.81
C GLU A 846 29.79 -3.57 6.58
N LEU A 847 28.92 -2.83 7.28
CA LEU A 847 28.89 -1.36 7.21
C LEU A 847 30.12 -0.71 7.85
N LEU A 848 30.52 -1.20 9.03
CA LEU A 848 31.69 -0.66 9.74
C LEU A 848 32.98 -0.98 8.98
N GLY A 849 33.12 -2.18 8.40
CA GLY A 849 34.26 -2.57 7.59
C GLY A 849 34.46 -1.62 6.41
N VAL A 850 33.40 -1.36 5.62
CA VAL A 850 33.47 -0.37 4.54
C VAL A 850 33.80 1.03 5.07
N THR A 851 33.22 1.43 6.20
CA THR A 851 33.50 2.74 6.81
C THR A 851 34.96 2.88 7.22
N LYS A 852 35.53 1.86 7.87
CA LYS A 852 36.92 1.79 8.29
C LYS A 852 37.87 1.78 7.09
N ALA A 853 37.52 1.09 6.01
CA ALA A 853 38.26 1.17 4.76
C ALA A 853 38.30 2.59 4.16
N ILE A 854 37.21 3.36 4.27
CA ILE A 854 37.17 4.77 3.85
C ILE A 854 38.03 5.64 4.80
N GLU A 855 37.92 5.44 6.11
CA GLU A 855 38.75 6.14 7.10
C GLU A 855 40.25 5.89 6.88
N TYR A 856 40.63 4.65 6.60
CA TYR A 856 41.98 4.28 6.23
C TYR A 856 42.41 4.90 4.90
N ALA A 857 41.54 4.87 3.87
CA ALA A 857 41.83 5.53 2.60
C ALA A 857 42.10 7.03 2.79
N ASN A 858 41.37 7.70 3.69
CA ASN A 858 41.59 9.11 4.03
C ASN A 858 42.95 9.36 4.69
N SER A 859 43.44 8.46 5.56
CA SER A 859 44.72 8.65 6.23
C SER A 859 45.91 8.62 5.27
N ILE A 860 45.81 7.89 4.16
CA ILE A 860 46.86 7.75 3.15
C ILE A 860 46.57 8.49 1.83
N ALA A 861 45.48 9.27 1.76
CA ALA A 861 45.08 9.96 0.54
C ALA A 861 46.08 11.04 0.12
N GLN A 862 46.50 10.97 -1.14
CA GLN A 862 47.33 11.98 -1.83
C GLN A 862 46.64 12.38 -3.15
N PRO A 863 46.92 13.59 -3.68
CA PRO A 863 46.34 14.05 -4.94
C PRO A 863 46.55 13.05 -6.08
N GLY A 864 45.48 12.74 -6.82
CA GLY A 864 45.50 11.80 -7.95
C GLY A 864 45.38 10.31 -7.58
N ASN A 865 45.32 9.96 -6.28
CA ASN A 865 45.03 8.58 -5.86
C ASN A 865 43.59 8.17 -6.20
N LYS A 866 43.41 6.89 -6.54
CA LYS A 866 42.09 6.29 -6.78
C LYS A 866 41.85 5.13 -5.83
N PHE A 867 40.90 5.29 -4.91
CA PHE A 867 40.52 4.26 -3.96
C PHE A 867 39.31 3.48 -4.47
N LYS A 868 39.47 2.16 -4.59
CA LYS A 868 38.38 1.22 -4.89
C LYS A 868 38.17 0.30 -3.69
N ILE A 869 37.06 0.51 -2.98
CA ILE A 869 36.66 -0.31 -1.84
C ILE A 869 35.68 -1.37 -2.32
N TYR A 870 35.91 -2.61 -1.93
CA TYR A 870 35.18 -3.78 -2.36
C TYR A 870 34.53 -4.49 -1.17
N SER A 871 33.25 -4.80 -1.30
CA SER A 871 32.47 -5.58 -0.34
C SER A 871 31.51 -6.49 -1.10
N ASP A 872 31.25 -7.67 -0.57
CA ASP A 872 30.24 -8.58 -1.12
C ASP A 872 28.82 -8.29 -0.63
N ASN A 873 28.67 -7.35 0.30
CA ASN A 873 27.40 -6.91 0.81
C ASN A 873 26.70 -5.87 -0.07
N GLN A 874 25.84 -6.33 -0.97
CA GLN A 874 24.98 -5.41 -1.73
C GLN A 874 24.09 -4.54 -0.83
N ALA A 875 23.54 -5.11 0.26
CA ALA A 875 22.63 -4.37 1.14
C ALA A 875 23.36 -3.26 1.91
N GLY A 876 24.57 -3.53 2.39
CA GLY A 876 25.45 -2.54 3.02
C GLY A 876 25.83 -1.41 2.06
N LEU A 877 26.23 -1.74 0.83
CA LEU A 877 26.54 -0.76 -0.21
C LEU A 877 25.32 0.11 -0.57
N PHE A 878 24.14 -0.50 -0.72
CA PHE A 878 22.89 0.24 -0.93
C PHE A 878 22.56 1.15 0.25
N ARG A 879 22.81 0.71 1.50
CA ARG A 879 22.60 1.52 2.70
C ARG A 879 23.49 2.76 2.71
N LEU A 880 24.74 2.65 2.28
CA LEU A 880 25.70 3.76 2.23
C LEU A 880 25.43 4.74 1.07
N LYS A 881 24.74 4.31 0.01
CA LYS A 881 24.46 5.13 -1.18
C LYS A 881 23.54 6.33 -0.93
N THR A 882 22.61 6.24 0.02
CA THR A 882 21.63 7.31 0.27
C THR A 882 21.56 7.66 1.75
N PRO A 883 21.83 8.93 2.13
CA PRO A 883 21.73 9.38 3.50
C PRO A 883 20.33 9.14 4.09
N SER A 884 20.24 8.47 5.24
CA SER A 884 18.95 8.19 5.91
C SER A 884 19.07 7.84 7.39
N ASP A 885 17.96 8.03 8.13
CA ASP A 885 17.81 7.70 9.56
C ASP A 885 17.48 6.21 9.78
N LEU A 886 18.30 5.33 9.20
CA LEU A 886 18.16 3.88 9.32
C LEU A 886 19.34 3.30 10.13
N PRO A 887 19.22 2.07 10.68
CA PRO A 887 20.30 1.42 11.42
C PRO A 887 21.66 1.49 10.70
N GLY A 888 22.74 1.66 11.48
CA GLY A 888 24.09 1.90 10.95
C GLY A 888 24.33 3.32 10.44
N GLN A 889 23.54 4.32 10.88
CA GLN A 889 23.69 5.71 10.43
C GLN A 889 25.03 6.33 10.85
N SER A 890 25.54 6.00 12.04
CA SER A 890 26.83 6.46 12.55
C SER A 890 27.97 6.13 11.55
N CYS A 891 27.98 4.90 11.04
CA CYS A 891 28.91 4.43 10.01
C CYS A 891 28.76 5.26 8.72
N GLN A 892 27.53 5.49 8.26
CA GLN A 892 27.30 6.31 7.06
C GLN A 892 27.80 7.75 7.22
N ILE A 893 27.57 8.40 8.36
CA ILE A 893 28.03 9.77 8.60
C ILE A 893 29.56 9.82 8.60
N LYS A 894 30.22 8.87 9.26
CA LYS A 894 31.69 8.76 9.26
C LYS A 894 32.24 8.52 7.86
N ALA A 895 31.63 7.61 7.10
CA ALA A 895 31.98 7.32 5.71
C ALA A 895 31.89 8.57 4.82
N ILE A 896 30.82 9.35 4.93
CA ILE A 896 30.64 10.61 4.18
C ILE A 896 31.74 11.60 4.53
N LYS A 897 31.96 11.88 5.83
CA LYS A 897 32.99 12.84 6.27
C LYS A 897 34.39 12.45 5.81
N ALA A 898 34.74 11.16 5.92
CA ALA A 898 36.03 10.67 5.50
C ALA A 898 36.20 10.74 3.97
N ALA A 899 35.15 10.45 3.21
CA ALA A 899 35.18 10.57 1.76
C ALA A 899 35.20 12.03 1.25
N GLU A 900 34.51 12.96 1.91
CA GLU A 900 34.66 14.40 1.65
C GLU A 900 36.12 14.85 1.84
N ALA A 901 36.76 14.41 2.92
CA ALA A 901 38.18 14.71 3.16
C ALA A 901 39.11 14.11 2.08
N ILE A 902 38.81 12.91 1.56
CA ILE A 902 39.53 12.31 0.44
C ILE A 902 39.40 13.16 -0.83
N GLN A 903 38.18 13.59 -1.15
CA GLN A 903 37.93 14.45 -2.32
C GLN A 903 38.63 15.80 -2.20
N ASN A 904 38.62 16.41 -1.02
CA ASN A 904 39.31 17.68 -0.74
C ASN A 904 40.84 17.57 -0.89
N LYS A 905 41.41 16.38 -0.70
CA LYS A 905 42.83 16.08 -0.97
C LYS A 905 43.12 15.79 -2.45
N GLY A 906 42.14 15.91 -3.34
CA GLY A 906 42.30 15.66 -4.78
C GLY A 906 42.33 14.18 -5.16
N ALA A 907 41.78 13.28 -4.33
CA ALA A 907 41.70 11.85 -4.58
C ALA A 907 40.27 11.39 -4.89
N GLU A 908 40.13 10.30 -5.65
CA GLU A 908 38.83 9.72 -6.00
C GLU A 908 38.52 8.49 -5.15
N ILE A 909 37.24 8.30 -4.81
CA ILE A 909 36.78 7.12 -4.08
C ILE A 909 35.51 6.50 -4.70
N SER A 910 35.49 5.17 -4.74
CA SER A 910 34.34 4.37 -5.17
C SER A 910 34.14 3.13 -4.29
N LEU A 911 32.87 2.80 -4.04
CA LEU A 911 32.43 1.58 -3.38
C LEU A 911 31.89 0.62 -4.43
N ASN A 912 32.39 -0.60 -4.44
CA ASN A 912 32.17 -1.56 -5.52
C ASN A 912 31.73 -2.90 -4.92
N TRP A 913 30.74 -3.52 -5.54
CA TRP A 913 30.33 -4.87 -5.17
C TRP A 913 31.23 -5.92 -5.83
N VAL A 914 31.60 -6.94 -5.07
CA VAL A 914 32.22 -8.18 -5.57
C VAL A 914 31.47 -9.42 -5.10
N PRO A 915 31.46 -10.51 -5.87
CA PRO A 915 30.85 -11.76 -5.43
C PRO A 915 31.69 -12.48 -4.35
N GLY A 916 31.07 -12.79 -3.20
CA GLY A 916 31.68 -13.66 -2.20
C GLY A 916 31.76 -15.13 -2.64
N HIS A 917 32.77 -15.85 -2.14
CA HIS A 917 33.08 -17.26 -2.41
C HIS A 917 33.28 -17.62 -3.90
N THR A 918 33.99 -16.76 -4.65
CA THR A 918 34.24 -16.97 -6.09
C THR A 918 35.69 -16.69 -6.51
N SER A 919 36.67 -17.03 -5.66
CA SER A 919 38.11 -16.92 -6.00
C SER A 919 38.59 -15.50 -6.26
N VAL A 920 37.96 -14.51 -5.62
CA VAL A 920 38.47 -13.13 -5.54
C VAL A 920 39.41 -13.05 -4.35
N GLN A 921 40.71 -13.20 -4.60
CA GLN A 921 41.75 -13.36 -3.56
C GLN A 921 41.69 -12.31 -2.44
N GLY A 922 41.46 -11.04 -2.78
CA GLY A 922 41.34 -9.97 -1.78
C GLY A 922 40.10 -10.08 -0.89
N ASN A 923 38.97 -10.56 -1.44
CA ASN A 923 37.75 -10.80 -0.67
C ASN A 923 37.88 -12.05 0.22
N GLU A 924 38.53 -13.10 -0.28
CA GLU A 924 38.80 -14.32 0.50
C GLU A 924 39.73 -14.03 1.68
N LEU A 925 40.72 -13.16 1.48
CA LEU A 925 41.57 -12.66 2.57
C LEU A 925 40.75 -11.88 3.61
N ALA A 926 39.88 -10.97 3.19
CA ALA A 926 39.02 -10.22 4.10
C ALA A 926 38.04 -11.14 4.87
N ASP A 927 37.46 -12.16 4.23
CA ASP A 927 36.61 -13.18 4.87
C ASP A 927 37.38 -13.99 5.91
N SER A 928 38.62 -14.41 5.59
CA SER A 928 39.49 -15.12 6.53
C SER A 928 39.79 -14.26 7.77
N LEU A 929 40.19 -13.00 7.56
CA LEU A 929 40.44 -12.05 8.65
C LEU A 929 39.18 -11.80 9.49
N ALA A 930 38.01 -11.70 8.87
CA ALA A 930 36.75 -11.53 9.57
C ALA A 930 36.40 -12.73 10.45
N LYS A 931 36.71 -13.96 10.00
CA LYS A 931 36.51 -15.19 10.79
C LYS A 931 37.50 -15.31 11.95
N GLU A 932 38.75 -14.87 11.78
CA GLU A 932 39.72 -14.80 12.87
C GLU A 932 39.30 -13.74 13.90
N ALA A 933 38.79 -12.61 13.43
CA ALA A 933 38.29 -11.52 14.27
C ALA A 933 37.08 -11.91 15.13
N THR A 934 36.36 -13.01 14.87
CA THR A 934 35.28 -13.44 15.79
C THR A 934 35.83 -14.00 17.11
N LYS A 935 37.11 -14.39 17.15
CA LYS A 935 37.74 -15.04 18.31
C LYS A 935 38.44 -14.07 19.25
N ILE A 936 38.67 -12.83 18.82
CA ILE A 936 39.30 -11.79 19.65
C ILE A 936 38.27 -11.09 20.56
N PRO A 937 38.67 -10.43 21.67
CA PRO A 937 37.77 -9.70 22.53
C PRO A 937 36.98 -8.60 21.80
N SER A 938 35.74 -8.36 22.22
CA SER A 938 34.88 -7.32 21.62
C SER A 938 35.40 -5.92 21.91
N SER A 939 35.50 -5.09 20.87
CA SER A 939 35.86 -3.68 20.95
C SER A 939 34.65 -2.76 21.19
N SER A 940 33.44 -3.30 21.25
CA SER A 940 32.20 -2.55 21.44
C SER A 940 31.17 -3.36 22.22
N HIS A 941 30.38 -2.66 23.05
CA HIS A 941 29.19 -3.19 23.71
C HIS A 941 27.90 -2.60 23.13
N GLU A 942 28.00 -1.89 22.00
CA GLU A 942 26.86 -1.23 21.35
C GLU A 942 25.80 -2.24 20.91
N THR A 943 24.54 -1.92 21.18
CA THR A 943 23.37 -2.67 20.73
C THR A 943 22.81 -2.02 19.47
N SER A 944 22.75 -2.77 18.38
CA SER A 944 22.19 -2.25 17.12
C SER A 944 20.67 -2.35 17.06
N TYR A 945 20.00 -1.38 16.42
CA TYR A 945 18.57 -1.46 16.10
C TYR A 945 18.26 -2.66 15.19
N ALA A 946 19.20 -3.04 14.33
CA ALA A 946 19.05 -4.19 13.44
C ALA A 946 18.90 -5.49 14.25
N SER A 947 19.72 -5.67 15.31
CA SER A 947 19.64 -6.79 16.24
C SER A 947 18.30 -6.85 16.96
N ILE A 948 17.86 -5.76 17.58
CA ILE A 948 16.54 -5.67 18.25
C ILE A 948 15.39 -6.03 17.28
N GLY A 949 15.48 -5.57 16.03
CA GLY A 949 14.52 -5.90 14.98
C GLY A 949 14.47 -7.40 14.65
N MET A 950 15.61 -8.10 14.74
CA MET A 950 15.70 -9.55 14.59
C MET A 950 15.20 -10.29 15.84
N ASP A 951 15.48 -9.79 17.03
CA ASP A 951 14.99 -10.34 18.30
C ASP A 951 13.46 -10.35 18.33
N ILE A 952 12.80 -9.27 17.88
CA ILE A 952 11.33 -9.21 17.79
C ILE A 952 10.78 -10.31 16.86
N LYS A 953 11.48 -10.64 15.76
CA LYS A 953 11.10 -11.75 14.87
C LYS A 953 11.35 -13.12 15.52
N ARG A 954 12.42 -13.26 16.29
CA ARG A 954 12.74 -14.47 17.05
C ARG A 954 11.68 -14.72 18.12
N MET A 955 11.39 -13.72 18.96
CA MET A 955 10.35 -13.75 19.98
C MET A 955 8.96 -14.06 19.42
N LYS A 956 8.63 -13.55 18.24
CA LYS A 956 7.39 -13.94 17.55
C LYS A 956 7.33 -15.46 17.31
N SER A 957 8.43 -16.03 16.84
CA SER A 957 8.53 -17.46 16.54
C SER A 957 8.49 -18.29 17.81
N GLU A 958 9.23 -17.90 18.85
CA GLU A 958 9.23 -18.55 20.17
C GLU A 958 7.84 -18.54 20.82
N ASN A 959 7.18 -17.38 20.85
CA ASN A 959 5.82 -17.26 21.36
C ASN A 959 4.82 -18.13 20.59
N TRP A 960 4.99 -18.26 19.28
CA TRP A 960 4.14 -19.15 18.48
C TRP A 960 4.41 -20.62 18.83
N ILE A 961 5.67 -21.04 18.93
CA ILE A 961 6.04 -22.40 19.35
C ILE A 961 5.48 -22.71 20.75
N ALA A 962 5.59 -21.78 21.69
CA ALA A 962 5.05 -21.95 23.04
C ALA A 962 3.53 -22.24 23.03
N ILE A 963 2.75 -21.49 22.23
CA ILE A 963 1.30 -21.71 22.06
C ILE A 963 1.02 -23.07 21.39
N LEU A 964 1.83 -23.45 20.41
CA LEU A 964 1.69 -24.74 19.74
C LEU A 964 1.93 -25.91 20.71
N ASN A 965 2.87 -25.74 21.65
CA ASN A 965 3.23 -26.75 22.65
C ASN A 965 2.27 -26.81 23.85
N THR A 966 1.41 -25.81 24.06
CA THR A 966 0.39 -25.84 25.12
C THR A 966 -0.55 -27.04 24.95
N ASN A 967 -0.69 -27.86 26.00
CA ASN A 967 -1.54 -29.05 26.10
C ASN A 967 -1.19 -30.23 25.16
N ASN A 968 0.09 -30.47 24.88
CA ASN A 968 0.53 -31.61 24.06
C ASN A 968 0.61 -32.97 24.80
N PHE A 969 0.68 -32.98 26.14
CA PHE A 969 0.91 -34.20 26.93
C PHE A 969 -0.25 -35.22 26.89
N HIS A 970 -1.50 -34.78 26.66
CA HIS A 970 -2.70 -35.65 26.69
C HIS A 970 -3.38 -35.89 25.32
N GLN A 971 -2.71 -35.62 24.19
CA GLN A 971 -3.34 -35.78 22.86
C GLN A 971 -3.31 -37.23 22.37
N PRO A 972 -4.30 -37.76 21.64
CA PRO A 972 -4.24 -39.11 21.06
C PRO A 972 -3.04 -39.33 20.12
N SER A 973 -2.54 -40.57 20.00
CA SER A 973 -1.41 -40.94 19.11
C SER A 973 -1.64 -40.58 17.63
N SER A 974 -2.90 -40.52 17.19
CA SER A 974 -3.29 -40.13 15.83
C SER A 974 -3.21 -38.61 15.55
N THR A 975 -2.83 -37.79 16.52
CA THR A 975 -2.80 -36.33 16.38
C THR A 975 -1.57 -35.86 15.61
N TYR A 976 -1.76 -34.88 14.71
CA TYR A 976 -0.71 -34.30 13.85
C TYR A 976 0.61 -33.96 14.60
N SER A 977 0.50 -33.39 15.80
CA SER A 977 1.62 -32.98 16.66
C SER A 977 2.47 -34.13 17.23
N ARG A 978 1.89 -35.33 17.40
CA ARG A 978 2.63 -36.53 17.84
C ARG A 978 3.39 -37.17 16.68
N ASN A 979 2.87 -37.07 15.47
CA ASN A 979 3.48 -37.65 14.28
C ASN A 979 4.51 -36.72 13.63
N TYR A 980 4.37 -35.40 13.80
CA TYR A 980 5.20 -34.41 13.13
C TYR A 980 5.60 -33.24 14.04
N PRO A 981 6.90 -32.87 14.11
CA PRO A 981 7.34 -31.72 14.88
C PRO A 981 6.85 -30.41 14.24
N TRP A 982 6.52 -29.42 15.08
CA TRP A 982 6.14 -28.10 14.61
C TRP A 982 7.29 -27.43 13.87
N LYS A 983 7.09 -27.15 12.57
CA LYS A 983 8.10 -26.47 11.74
C LYS A 983 7.52 -25.20 11.13
N ILE A 984 7.63 -24.10 11.87
CA ILE A 984 7.20 -22.77 11.45
C ILE A 984 7.88 -22.38 10.13
N SER A 985 7.13 -21.65 9.30
CA SER A 985 7.59 -21.10 8.03
C SER A 985 7.09 -19.67 7.90
N SER A 986 7.78 -18.84 7.11
CA SER A 986 7.29 -17.52 6.71
C SER A 986 6.40 -17.57 5.46
N LYS A 987 6.42 -18.70 4.74
CA LYS A 987 5.74 -18.93 3.45
C LYS A 987 5.11 -20.32 3.39
N ILE A 988 4.07 -20.47 2.58
CA ILE A 988 3.45 -21.78 2.27
C ILE A 988 4.43 -22.61 1.43
N ARG A 989 4.65 -23.87 1.82
CA ARG A 989 5.61 -24.79 1.18
C ARG A 989 4.97 -25.61 0.06
N VAL A 990 4.70 -24.96 -1.07
CA VAL A 990 4.20 -25.60 -2.30
C VAL A 990 4.93 -25.00 -3.49
N PRO A 991 5.27 -25.76 -4.56
CA PRO A 991 5.74 -25.18 -5.83
C PRO A 991 4.70 -24.25 -6.47
N GLY A 992 5.11 -23.50 -7.51
CA GLY A 992 4.19 -22.72 -8.35
C GLY A 992 3.60 -23.59 -9.47
N ASN A 993 2.58 -23.08 -10.17
CA ASN A 993 1.99 -23.71 -11.37
C ASN A 993 1.39 -25.12 -11.18
N ILE A 994 0.90 -25.44 -9.98
CA ILE A 994 0.18 -26.70 -9.70
C ILE A 994 -1.32 -26.43 -9.60
N LYS A 995 -2.14 -27.37 -10.10
CA LYS A 995 -3.60 -27.27 -10.04
C LYS A 995 -4.08 -27.15 -8.60
N ARG A 996 -5.07 -26.30 -8.38
CA ARG A 996 -5.60 -26.03 -7.04
C ARG A 996 -6.19 -27.27 -6.37
N SER A 997 -6.91 -28.11 -7.12
CA SER A 997 -7.43 -29.41 -6.64
C SER A 997 -6.32 -30.29 -6.06
N THR A 998 -5.18 -30.38 -6.74
CA THR A 998 -4.00 -31.15 -6.31
C THR A 998 -3.42 -30.61 -5.00
N ILE A 999 -3.28 -29.28 -4.89
CA ILE A 999 -2.76 -28.64 -3.68
C ILE A 999 -3.71 -28.85 -2.50
N CYS A 1000 -5.03 -28.74 -2.73
CA CYS A 1000 -6.03 -28.99 -1.69
C CYS A 1000 -5.99 -30.45 -1.22
N ALA A 1001 -5.90 -31.41 -2.14
CA ALA A 1001 -5.76 -32.83 -1.81
C ALA A 1001 -4.49 -33.12 -1.00
N LEU A 1002 -3.35 -32.49 -1.34
CA LEU A 1002 -2.11 -32.59 -0.54
C LEU A 1002 -2.35 -32.17 0.92
N PHE A 1003 -2.98 -31.02 1.15
CA PHE A 1003 -3.24 -30.55 2.51
C PHE A 1003 -4.27 -31.42 3.25
N GLN A 1004 -5.26 -31.96 2.54
CA GLN A 1004 -6.24 -32.89 3.11
C GLN A 1004 -5.61 -34.21 3.53
N LEU A 1005 -4.74 -34.80 2.68
CA LEU A 1005 -3.93 -35.98 3.00
C LEU A 1005 -3.01 -35.70 4.19
N LYS A 1006 -2.34 -34.56 4.19
CA LYS A 1006 -1.41 -34.15 5.25
C LYS A 1006 -2.05 -33.94 6.61
N ILE A 1007 -3.26 -33.41 6.63
CA ILE A 1007 -4.03 -33.19 7.85
C ILE A 1007 -4.77 -34.47 8.29
N GLY A 1008 -5.00 -35.41 7.38
CA GLY A 1008 -5.81 -36.61 7.63
C GLY A 1008 -7.33 -36.34 7.58
N HIS A 1009 -7.75 -35.25 6.94
CA HIS A 1009 -9.15 -34.85 6.79
C HIS A 1009 -9.43 -34.59 5.30
N GLY A 1010 -9.95 -35.58 4.59
CA GLY A 1010 -10.06 -35.56 3.14
C GLY A 1010 -11.12 -36.48 2.57
N TYR A 1011 -11.19 -36.51 1.24
CA TYR A 1011 -12.01 -37.47 0.51
C TYR A 1011 -11.35 -38.86 0.52
N PHE A 1012 -11.44 -39.58 1.63
CA PHE A 1012 -11.05 -40.99 1.73
C PHE A 1012 -11.89 -41.68 2.82
N LYS A 1013 -12.26 -42.94 2.59
CA LYS A 1013 -13.28 -43.66 3.37
C LYS A 1013 -12.96 -43.73 4.87
N SER A 1014 -11.67 -43.84 5.26
CA SER A 1014 -11.30 -43.85 6.68
C SER A 1014 -11.67 -42.57 7.45
N TYR A 1015 -11.80 -41.44 6.74
CA TYR A 1015 -12.26 -40.18 7.31
C TYR A 1015 -13.78 -39.99 7.12
N LEU A 1016 -14.30 -40.31 5.93
CA LEU A 1016 -15.73 -40.14 5.59
C LEU A 1016 -16.66 -41.01 6.46
N LYS A 1017 -16.25 -42.23 6.83
CA LYS A 1017 -16.98 -43.12 7.75
C LYS A 1017 -17.32 -42.46 9.08
N ARG A 1018 -16.44 -41.59 9.60
CA ARG A 1018 -16.63 -40.88 10.88
C ARG A 1018 -17.84 -39.94 10.88
N PHE A 1019 -18.36 -39.61 9.71
CA PHE A 1019 -19.50 -38.71 9.51
C PHE A 1019 -20.68 -39.40 8.81
N GLY A 1020 -20.67 -40.74 8.68
CA GLY A 1020 -21.74 -41.50 8.02
C GLY A 1020 -21.86 -41.27 6.51
N ILE A 1021 -20.86 -40.64 5.86
CA ILE A 1021 -20.87 -40.41 4.41
C ILE A 1021 -20.46 -41.67 3.64
N SER A 1022 -19.73 -42.58 4.29
CA SER A 1022 -19.36 -43.88 3.74
C SER A 1022 -19.70 -44.97 4.74
N SER A 1023 -20.22 -46.10 4.25
CA SER A 1023 -20.63 -47.26 5.05
C SER A 1023 -19.46 -47.99 5.70
N ASN A 1024 -18.27 -47.98 5.07
CA ASN A 1024 -17.07 -48.65 5.57
C ASN A 1024 -15.81 -47.77 5.41
N ASP A 1025 -14.66 -48.24 5.91
CA ASP A 1025 -13.36 -47.60 5.77
C ASP A 1025 -12.40 -48.40 4.86
N ASN A 1026 -12.94 -49.32 4.06
CA ASN A 1026 -12.17 -50.22 3.22
C ASN A 1026 -11.91 -49.59 1.84
N CYS A 1027 -10.66 -49.69 1.40
CA CYS A 1027 -10.27 -49.41 0.03
C CYS A 1027 -10.69 -50.58 -0.86
N ARG A 1028 -10.88 -50.35 -2.16
CA ARG A 1028 -11.21 -51.42 -3.13
C ARG A 1028 -10.20 -52.56 -3.19
N CYS A 1029 -8.96 -52.34 -2.73
CA CYS A 1029 -7.96 -53.40 -2.62
C CYS A 1029 -8.04 -54.21 -1.31
N GLY A 1030 -9.05 -53.99 -0.47
CA GLY A 1030 -9.25 -54.67 0.82
C GLY A 1030 -8.51 -54.03 2.02
N GLY A 1031 -7.54 -53.14 1.79
CA GLY A 1031 -6.86 -52.41 2.87
C GLY A 1031 -7.68 -51.24 3.43
N LYS A 1032 -7.37 -50.76 4.64
CA LYS A 1032 -8.00 -49.55 5.20
C LYS A 1032 -7.64 -48.31 4.38
N GLU A 1033 -8.62 -47.54 3.91
CA GLU A 1033 -8.44 -46.38 3.05
C GLU A 1033 -7.96 -45.13 3.80
N SER A 1034 -6.74 -45.18 4.33
CA SER A 1034 -6.07 -44.08 5.02
C SER A 1034 -5.05 -43.36 4.11
N PRO A 1035 -4.63 -42.12 4.44
CA PRO A 1035 -3.54 -41.45 3.73
C PRO A 1035 -2.27 -42.29 3.60
N ASP A 1036 -1.88 -42.97 4.69
CA ASP A 1036 -0.73 -43.88 4.73
C ASP A 1036 -0.89 -45.03 3.72
N HIS A 1037 -2.06 -45.68 3.70
CA HIS A 1037 -2.32 -46.75 2.75
C HIS A 1037 -2.28 -46.26 1.31
N LEU A 1038 -2.98 -45.17 1.01
CA LEU A 1038 -3.07 -44.58 -0.32
C LEU A 1038 -1.70 -44.17 -0.88
N LEU A 1039 -0.85 -43.55 -0.06
CA LEU A 1039 0.46 -43.05 -0.48
C LEU A 1039 1.58 -44.10 -0.45
N LEU A 1040 1.53 -45.08 0.45
CA LEU A 1040 2.67 -46.00 0.69
C LEU A 1040 2.44 -47.43 0.22
N SER A 1041 1.22 -47.98 0.31
CA SER A 1041 1.03 -49.45 0.21
C SER A 1041 -0.09 -49.93 -0.73
N CYS A 1042 -1.07 -49.10 -1.09
CA CYS A 1042 -2.25 -49.50 -1.86
C CYS A 1042 -1.92 -50.12 -3.24
N PRO A 1043 -2.17 -51.43 -3.49
CA PRO A 1043 -1.77 -52.08 -4.74
C PRO A 1043 -2.24 -51.39 -6.03
N LEU A 1044 -3.42 -50.75 -5.99
CA LEU A 1044 -4.02 -50.03 -7.13
C LEU A 1044 -3.12 -48.91 -7.68
N TYR A 1045 -2.29 -48.30 -6.84
CA TYR A 1045 -1.40 -47.20 -7.24
C TYR A 1045 0.07 -47.61 -7.36
N LYS A 1046 0.38 -48.92 -7.47
CA LYS A 1046 1.75 -49.44 -7.52
C LYS A 1046 2.58 -48.83 -8.66
N MET A 1047 1.99 -48.67 -9.85
CA MET A 1047 2.67 -48.05 -10.99
C MET A 1047 2.91 -46.56 -10.77
N ALA A 1048 1.89 -45.82 -10.35
CA ALA A 1048 2.01 -44.40 -10.05
C ALA A 1048 3.01 -44.12 -8.92
N ARG A 1049 3.11 -44.98 -7.88
CA ARG A 1049 4.08 -44.83 -6.79
C ARG A 1049 5.55 -44.96 -7.22
N LYS A 1050 5.85 -45.54 -8.38
CA LYS A 1050 7.23 -45.58 -8.89
C LYS A 1050 7.81 -44.17 -9.04
N THR A 1051 6.98 -43.17 -9.33
CA THR A 1051 7.42 -41.76 -9.45
C THR A 1051 7.83 -41.16 -8.09
N LEU A 1052 7.25 -41.63 -6.97
CA LEU A 1052 7.61 -41.16 -5.63
C LEU A 1052 9.06 -41.52 -5.23
N ASN A 1053 9.66 -42.54 -5.86
CA ASN A 1053 10.99 -43.07 -5.54
C ASN A 1053 12.06 -42.83 -6.61
N LYS A 1054 11.76 -42.04 -7.66
CA LYS A 1054 12.59 -41.92 -8.87
C LYS A 1054 14.07 -41.56 -8.63
N ASP A 1055 14.36 -40.76 -7.60
CA ASP A 1055 15.72 -40.24 -7.33
C ASP A 1055 16.47 -41.03 -6.24
N ASN A 1056 15.83 -41.95 -5.53
CA ASN A 1056 16.48 -42.72 -4.47
C ASN A 1056 15.78 -44.08 -4.26
N PRO A 1057 15.95 -45.03 -5.19
CA PRO A 1057 15.18 -46.28 -5.24
C PRO A 1057 15.43 -47.23 -4.07
N THR A 1058 16.51 -47.03 -3.30
CA THR A 1058 16.92 -47.89 -2.18
C THR A 1058 16.23 -47.55 -0.86
N VAL A 1059 15.62 -46.36 -0.71
CA VAL A 1059 14.99 -45.92 0.54
C VAL A 1059 13.47 -45.84 0.36
N ARG A 1060 12.72 -46.61 1.16
CA ARG A 1060 11.25 -46.52 1.16
C ARG A 1060 10.81 -45.12 1.66
N PRO A 1061 9.91 -44.44 0.93
CA PRO A 1061 9.48 -43.10 1.30
C PRO A 1061 8.59 -43.17 2.54
N THR A 1062 8.81 -42.27 3.49
CA THR A 1062 7.97 -42.16 4.70
C THR A 1062 6.96 -41.02 4.55
N MET A 1063 5.86 -41.05 5.30
CA MET A 1063 4.90 -39.92 5.33
C MET A 1063 5.57 -38.60 5.69
N LYS A 1064 6.50 -38.63 6.65
CA LYS A 1064 7.30 -37.47 7.04
C LYS A 1064 8.12 -36.91 5.87
N TYR A 1065 8.74 -37.78 5.08
CA TYR A 1065 9.47 -37.36 3.87
C TYR A 1065 8.49 -36.76 2.84
N LEU A 1066 7.45 -37.50 2.46
CA LEU A 1066 6.51 -37.14 1.39
C LEU A 1066 5.75 -35.85 1.67
N LEU A 1067 5.29 -35.62 2.91
CA LEU A 1067 4.36 -34.52 3.20
C LEU A 1067 5.03 -33.29 3.83
N HIS A 1068 6.26 -33.40 4.33
CA HIS A 1068 6.92 -32.32 5.08
C HIS A 1068 8.28 -31.86 4.52
N THR A 1069 8.86 -32.59 3.56
CA THR A 1069 10.08 -32.15 2.86
C THR A 1069 9.76 -31.51 1.53
N LYS A 1070 10.62 -30.60 1.06
CA LYS A 1070 10.41 -29.90 -0.23
C LYS A 1070 10.39 -30.89 -1.40
N ALA A 1071 11.33 -31.83 -1.42
CA ALA A 1071 11.42 -32.86 -2.47
C ALA A 1071 10.22 -33.81 -2.43
N GLY A 1072 9.87 -34.33 -1.24
CA GLY A 1072 8.71 -35.21 -1.08
C GLY A 1072 7.39 -34.55 -1.47
N ILE A 1073 7.18 -33.27 -1.14
CA ILE A 1073 5.96 -32.53 -1.50
C ILE A 1073 5.81 -32.45 -3.02
N ILE A 1074 6.89 -32.16 -3.75
CA ILE A 1074 6.87 -32.09 -5.23
C ILE A 1074 6.43 -33.45 -5.79
N LYS A 1075 7.07 -34.54 -5.35
CA LYS A 1075 6.72 -35.89 -5.81
C LYS A 1075 5.28 -36.29 -5.45
N THR A 1076 4.82 -35.91 -4.26
CA THR A 1076 3.45 -36.18 -3.83
C THR A 1076 2.44 -35.43 -4.70
N LEU A 1077 2.75 -34.20 -5.10
CA LEU A 1077 1.90 -33.45 -6.02
C LEU A 1077 1.86 -34.09 -7.41
N GLU A 1078 2.99 -34.53 -7.95
CA GLU A 1078 3.05 -35.27 -9.23
C GLU A 1078 2.23 -36.57 -9.15
N PHE A 1079 2.33 -37.31 -8.03
CA PHE A 1079 1.52 -38.50 -7.78
C PHE A 1079 0.02 -38.20 -7.73
N ILE A 1080 -0.38 -37.11 -7.06
CA ILE A 1080 -1.80 -36.68 -7.01
C ILE A 1080 -2.27 -36.21 -8.40
N GLU A 1081 -1.44 -35.54 -9.20
CA GLU A 1081 -1.83 -35.14 -10.56
C GLU A 1081 -2.06 -36.35 -11.48
N ALA A 1082 -1.22 -37.39 -11.35
CA ALA A 1082 -1.36 -38.62 -12.11
C ALA A 1082 -2.58 -39.46 -11.70
N THR A 1083 -2.87 -39.54 -10.39
CA THR A 1083 -3.90 -40.45 -9.84
C THR A 1083 -5.22 -39.77 -9.51
N ARG A 1084 -5.21 -38.44 -9.37
CA ARG A 1084 -6.28 -37.61 -8.80
C ARG A 1084 -6.65 -37.97 -7.36
N ILE A 1085 -5.86 -38.77 -6.66
CA ILE A 1085 -6.18 -39.31 -5.33
C ILE A 1085 -6.56 -38.22 -4.33
N ALA A 1086 -7.55 -38.50 -3.48
CA ALA A 1086 -8.08 -37.57 -2.47
C ALA A 1086 -8.62 -36.23 -3.01
N THR A 1087 -8.76 -36.07 -4.33
CA THR A 1087 -9.50 -34.94 -4.92
C THR A 1087 -11.00 -35.21 -4.90
N ARG A 1088 -11.82 -34.15 -5.00
CA ARG A 1088 -13.27 -34.28 -5.12
C ARG A 1088 -13.69 -35.09 -6.35
N SER A 1089 -13.04 -34.86 -7.49
CA SER A 1089 -13.29 -35.63 -8.72
C SER A 1089 -13.01 -37.12 -8.55
N TRP A 1090 -11.96 -37.48 -7.81
CA TRP A 1090 -11.64 -38.89 -7.53
C TRP A 1090 -12.70 -39.57 -6.66
N HIS A 1091 -13.27 -38.84 -5.70
CA HIS A 1091 -14.36 -39.35 -4.90
C HIS A 1091 -15.67 -39.47 -5.67
N LEU A 1092 -16.05 -38.46 -6.46
CA LEU A 1092 -17.29 -38.48 -7.24
C LEU A 1092 -17.29 -39.59 -8.29
N ASN A 1093 -16.19 -39.77 -9.01
CA ASN A 1093 -16.08 -40.85 -9.99
C ASN A 1093 -16.32 -42.23 -9.35
N ARG A 1094 -15.79 -42.44 -8.13
CA ARG A 1094 -15.99 -43.69 -7.41
C ARG A 1094 -17.41 -43.89 -6.90
N MET A 1095 -18.12 -42.81 -6.58
CA MET A 1095 -19.53 -42.90 -6.17
C MET A 1095 -20.41 -43.26 -7.36
N HIS A 1096 -20.16 -42.69 -8.54
CA HIS A 1096 -20.87 -43.09 -9.76
C HIS A 1096 -20.60 -44.55 -10.16
N GLU A 1097 -19.34 -44.99 -10.06
CA GLU A 1097 -19.01 -46.41 -10.29
C GLU A 1097 -19.68 -47.34 -9.26
N GLU A 1098 -19.78 -46.93 -7.99
CA GLU A 1098 -20.48 -47.71 -6.93
C GLU A 1098 -22.02 -47.70 -7.15
N GLU A 1099 -22.60 -46.60 -7.64
CA GLU A 1099 -24.02 -46.50 -8.04
C GLU A 1099 -24.35 -47.33 -9.30
N GLU A 1100 -23.44 -47.41 -10.27
CA GLU A 1100 -23.58 -48.25 -11.47
C GLU A 1100 -23.45 -49.75 -11.14
N GLU A 1101 -22.60 -50.11 -10.16
CA GLU A 1101 -22.46 -51.48 -9.64
C GLU A 1101 -23.70 -51.92 -8.82
N GLU A 1102 -24.28 -51.02 -8.01
CA GLU A 1102 -25.51 -51.32 -7.24
C GLU A 1102 -26.80 -51.24 -8.09
N GLY A 1103 -26.85 -50.40 -9.12
CA GLY A 1103 -27.97 -50.30 -10.06
C GLY A 1103 -27.98 -51.36 -11.17
N GLY A 1104 -26.89 -52.14 -11.30
CA GLY A 1104 -26.77 -53.25 -12.24
C GLY A 1104 -27.41 -54.56 -11.79
N GLU A 1105 -27.90 -54.64 -10.54
CA GLU A 1105 -28.53 -55.85 -9.98
C GLU A 1105 -30.08 -55.84 -10.00
N GLU A 1106 -30.74 -54.80 -10.49
CA GLU A 1106 -32.20 -54.80 -10.74
C GLU A 1106 -32.53 -54.92 -12.23
N GLY A 1107 -32.06 -56.02 -12.82
CA GLY A 1107 -32.46 -56.52 -14.14
C GLY A 1107 -33.42 -57.70 -14.02
N GLY A 1108 -34.60 -57.48 -13.42
CA GLY A 1108 -35.70 -58.44 -13.36
C GLY A 1108 -37.00 -57.74 -12.95
N GLY A 1109 -37.81 -57.32 -13.93
CA GLY A 1109 -39.18 -56.80 -13.70
C GLY A 1109 -40.12 -57.87 -13.12
N PRO A 1110 -41.38 -57.54 -12.74
CA PRO A 1110 -42.28 -56.76 -13.62
C PRO A 1110 -43.28 -55.79 -12.94
N GLU A 1111 -44.00 -55.06 -13.81
CA GLU A 1111 -45.42 -54.62 -13.70
C GLU A 1111 -45.87 -53.46 -12.78
N ASP A 1112 -46.52 -52.49 -13.43
CA ASP A 1112 -47.72 -51.71 -13.08
C ASP A 1112 -47.97 -51.23 -11.62
N CYS A 1113 -48.07 -49.89 -11.46
CA CYS A 1113 -49.25 -49.14 -11.00
C CYS A 1113 -48.89 -47.74 -10.45
N ASP A 1114 -49.53 -46.72 -11.05
CA ASP A 1114 -49.82 -45.32 -10.63
C ASP A 1114 -48.75 -44.37 -10.06
#